data_AF-A0A351WR84-F1
#
_entry.id   AF-A0A351WR84-F1
#
_cell.length_a   1.000
_cell.length_b   1.000
_cell.length_c   1.000
_cell.angle_alpha   90.00
_cell.angle_beta   90.00
_cell.angle_gamma   90.00
#
_symmetry.space_group_name_H-M   'P 1'
#
loop_
_entity.id
_entity.type
_entity.pdbx_description
1 polymer ?
#
loop_
_entity_poly.entity_id
_entity_poly.type
_entity_poly.pdbx_seq_one_letter_code
_entity_poly.pdbx_strand_id
1 'polypeptide(L)'
;MANDNASSDHVTANDEAELWRPEQFPHIRRLTPEYEKTIRQLPLLNIDSLLIPSPYILDKTVDLDYEHSFVWDEKGELLGYMAVYATPDRKKFHIYRQVTSPFGRGKGIGTALARYLAHTVDPDSHIYLYVWDKLISSIDFFKSKGFRSEDVVVHRRMKFLLMSVTAQTLRERVASTQRREVSIVEELSRVRHDVKKSLKVLFDMAAMMSVDNFNRVAENMNRETTTLLNMLNMYEDKVHLSHKVSLKELITERIIPYIEAVDSSCEVRLILKSKIEPVSGSYLTFSRALLNIVANALDAIKSAERRGVIELVLEQQEDDVTLSITDNGTGIPEARLEKGADQVPIFVGKSTKGHGEGIGTRQVYSTFGSDRITVRSREGESTSWTIRLNRSTTREDTLLADLFTKYARFIKSTQRIELTKESGRMEISSFIWQLRQMELFSYDLMYHFSRYNNVRDIFQNVLQYRHGDKSFEALKAELAKCRVDNGSIRAWLLGMTKRIGRNENYLKQQVPFQEYKDMLFQSYGQATDRTMIFTLDPHSGEFFCTDRKLAEHLDFVPYLSRAKDELLRGELIGDVRNASSPIYLGVWTVKDLEDLHRKFKLIRTGARQLLEMGLAKEKRIAFYNTTYNSCESEIDTLKTVTLGEMASLPESEFGRFFRSSGDEMGGFVLAT
;
A
#
# COMPACT_ATOMS: atom_id res chain seq x y z
N MET A 1 34.23 -1.44 -67.65
CA MET A 1 34.21 -0.27 -66.74
C MET A 1 34.00 -0.80 -65.33
N ALA A 2 35.01 -0.57 -64.47
CA ALA A 2 35.04 -0.60 -63.00
C ALA A 2 34.63 -1.87 -62.19
N ASN A 3 35.46 -2.13 -61.17
CA ASN A 3 35.54 -3.26 -60.22
C ASN A 3 34.62 -3.13 -58.98
N ASP A 4 34.50 -4.27 -58.29
CA ASP A 4 34.10 -4.52 -56.89
C ASP A 4 34.52 -3.47 -55.84
N ASN A 5 33.64 -3.21 -54.84
CA ASN A 5 33.92 -3.45 -53.41
C ASN A 5 32.70 -3.27 -52.50
N ALA A 6 32.68 -4.06 -51.43
CA ALA A 6 31.69 -4.08 -50.34
C ALA A 6 31.81 -2.90 -49.37
N SER A 7 30.70 -2.49 -48.74
CA SER A 7 30.58 -1.92 -47.36
C SER A 7 29.10 -1.63 -47.10
N SER A 8 28.43 -2.41 -46.25
CA SER A 8 28.13 -2.05 -44.85
C SER A 8 27.53 -0.64 -44.69
N ASP A 9 26.21 -0.55 -44.59
CA ASP A 9 25.57 0.52 -43.83
C ASP A 9 24.40 -0.06 -43.04
N HIS A 10 24.74 -0.47 -41.83
CA HIS A 10 23.82 -0.49 -40.70
C HIS A 10 23.32 0.93 -40.47
N VAL A 11 22.21 1.32 -41.09
CA VAL A 11 21.46 2.49 -40.63
C VAL A 11 20.65 2.07 -39.42
N THR A 12 21.11 2.60 -38.29
CA THR A 12 20.64 2.48 -36.92
C THR A 12 19.14 2.70 -36.77
N ALA A 13 18.45 1.69 -36.24
CA ALA A 13 17.07 1.78 -35.74
C ALA A 13 16.99 2.52 -34.38
N ASN A 14 17.63 3.69 -34.26
CA ASN A 14 17.70 4.45 -33.01
C ASN A 14 17.50 5.98 -33.15
N ASP A 15 17.06 6.47 -34.31
CA ASP A 15 16.86 7.91 -34.59
C ASP A 15 15.38 8.33 -34.71
N GLU A 16 14.50 7.73 -33.91
CA GLU A 16 13.20 8.35 -33.58
C GLU A 16 13.24 8.84 -32.12
N ALA A 17 13.99 9.92 -31.89
CA ALA A 17 13.76 10.74 -30.70
C ALA A 17 12.32 11.28 -30.77
N GLU A 18 11.48 10.91 -29.81
CA GLU A 18 10.06 11.35 -29.69
C GLU A 18 9.91 12.83 -30.06
N LEU A 19 9.33 13.11 -31.24
CA LEU A 19 8.92 14.46 -31.65
C LEU A 19 8.00 15.05 -30.57
N TRP A 20 8.44 16.13 -29.92
CA TRP A 20 7.67 16.84 -28.90
C TRP A 20 6.34 17.33 -29.47
N ARG A 21 5.25 17.06 -28.74
CA ARG A 21 3.89 17.43 -29.12
C ARG A 21 3.16 18.02 -27.92
N PRO A 22 2.54 19.22 -28.03
CA PRO A 22 1.76 19.84 -26.95
C PRO A 22 0.68 18.90 -26.38
N GLU A 23 0.12 18.01 -27.22
CA GLU A 23 -0.92 17.05 -26.86
C GLU A 23 -0.46 16.01 -25.83
N GLN A 24 0.86 15.85 -25.61
CA GLN A 24 1.43 14.99 -24.56
C GLN A 24 1.19 15.55 -23.14
N PHE A 25 0.76 16.81 -23.02
CA PHE A 25 0.47 17.48 -21.75
C PHE A 25 -1.00 17.98 -21.71
N PRO A 26 -1.99 17.07 -21.68
CA PRO A 26 -3.41 17.42 -21.88
C PRO A 26 -3.97 18.35 -20.79
N HIS A 27 -3.32 18.41 -19.62
CA HIS A 27 -3.74 19.17 -18.45
C HIS A 27 -3.04 20.53 -18.32
N ILE A 28 -2.09 20.85 -19.20
CA ILE A 28 -1.43 22.17 -19.18
C ILE A 28 -2.26 23.14 -20.01
N ARG A 29 -2.61 24.27 -19.40
CA ARG A 29 -3.32 25.40 -20.02
C ARG A 29 -2.54 26.69 -19.77
N ARG A 30 -2.74 27.71 -20.60
CA ARG A 30 -2.15 29.02 -20.39
C ARG A 30 -2.82 29.71 -19.20
N LEU A 31 -2.03 30.44 -18.42
CA LEU A 31 -2.56 31.29 -17.37
C LEU A 31 -3.37 32.43 -18.02
N THR A 32 -4.53 32.74 -17.47
CA THR A 32 -5.37 33.87 -17.88
C THR A 32 -5.69 34.73 -16.66
N PRO A 33 -6.13 36.00 -16.85
CA PRO A 33 -6.59 36.83 -15.73
C PRO A 33 -7.73 36.18 -14.91
N GLU A 34 -8.59 35.39 -15.55
CA GLU A 34 -9.65 34.63 -14.87
C GLU A 34 -9.09 33.50 -13.99
N TYR A 35 -8.09 32.76 -14.50
CA TYR A 35 -7.36 31.78 -13.69
C TYR A 35 -6.63 32.45 -12.54
N GLU A 36 -6.03 33.62 -12.73
CA GLU A 36 -5.35 34.35 -11.66
C GLU A 36 -6.32 34.74 -10.54
N LYS A 37 -7.51 35.25 -10.89
CA LYS A 37 -8.57 35.58 -9.93
C LYS A 37 -9.04 34.33 -9.16
N THR A 38 -9.19 33.22 -9.86
CA THR A 38 -9.58 31.93 -9.27
C THR A 38 -8.49 31.39 -8.35
N ILE A 39 -7.22 31.43 -8.77
CA ILE A 39 -6.07 31.01 -7.97
C ILE A 39 -5.98 31.82 -6.68
N ARG A 40 -6.20 33.14 -6.73
CA ARG A 40 -6.22 34.02 -5.54
C ARG A 40 -7.31 33.65 -4.53
N GLN A 41 -8.40 33.02 -4.98
CA GLN A 41 -9.49 32.57 -4.11
C GLN A 41 -9.27 31.15 -3.55
N LEU A 42 -8.29 30.40 -4.06
CA LEU A 42 -8.00 29.03 -3.63
C LEU A 42 -6.88 29.02 -2.58
N PRO A 43 -7.15 28.70 -1.29
CA PRO A 43 -6.14 28.77 -0.22
C PRO A 43 -4.91 27.86 -0.43
N LEU A 44 -5.10 26.78 -1.20
CA LEU A 44 -4.07 25.78 -1.51
C LEU A 44 -3.16 26.16 -2.69
N LEU A 45 -3.55 27.18 -3.47
CA LEU A 45 -2.76 27.71 -4.59
C LEU A 45 -2.38 29.18 -4.39
N ASN A 46 -3.19 29.97 -3.69
CA ASN A 46 -2.85 31.32 -3.23
C ASN A 46 -1.87 31.28 -2.03
N ILE A 47 -0.73 30.65 -2.26
CA ILE A 47 0.36 30.58 -1.30
C ILE A 47 1.19 31.83 -1.51
N ASP A 48 0.93 32.88 -0.73
CA ASP A 48 1.73 34.10 -0.84
C ASP A 48 3.14 33.83 -0.27
N SER A 49 4.06 33.43 -1.15
CA SER A 49 5.47 33.25 -0.83
C SER A 49 6.13 34.63 -0.72
N LEU A 50 5.79 35.36 0.34
CA LEU A 50 6.22 36.73 0.68
C LEU A 50 7.72 36.87 0.99
N LEU A 51 8.55 35.93 0.50
CA LEU A 51 9.97 35.84 0.75
C LEU A 51 10.82 35.75 -0.52
N ILE A 52 10.24 35.39 -1.68
CA ILE A 52 11.00 35.30 -2.93
C ILE A 52 11.31 36.72 -3.43
N PRO A 53 12.59 37.04 -3.71
CA PRO A 53 12.96 38.33 -4.28
C PRO A 53 12.15 38.62 -5.54
N SER A 54 11.69 39.86 -5.70
CA SER A 54 10.94 40.26 -6.90
C SER A 54 11.77 40.07 -8.18
N PRO A 55 11.19 39.64 -9.31
CA PRO A 55 11.90 39.52 -10.59
C PRO A 55 12.53 40.85 -11.03
N TYR A 56 11.90 41.97 -10.65
CA TYR A 56 12.37 43.33 -10.90
C TYR A 56 13.71 43.68 -10.23
N ILE A 57 14.24 42.82 -9.36
CA ILE A 57 15.56 43.01 -8.75
C ILE A 57 16.68 42.84 -9.79
N LEU A 58 16.50 41.97 -10.80
CA LEU A 58 17.46 41.73 -11.86
C LEU A 58 17.28 42.67 -13.04
N ASP A 59 16.03 42.82 -13.47
CA ASP A 59 15.69 43.59 -14.66
C ASP A 59 14.31 44.23 -14.45
N LYS A 60 14.26 45.56 -14.50
CA LYS A 60 13.01 46.31 -14.29
C LYS A 60 12.07 46.26 -15.50
N THR A 61 12.55 45.75 -16.64
CA THR A 61 11.81 45.68 -17.90
C THR A 61 11.01 44.39 -18.07
N VAL A 62 11.17 43.42 -17.16
CA VAL A 62 10.43 42.15 -17.22
C VAL A 62 8.98 42.34 -16.79
N ASP A 63 8.05 41.74 -17.51
CA ASP A 63 6.63 41.75 -17.13
C ASP A 63 6.04 40.33 -17.15
N LEU A 64 4.89 40.16 -16.51
CA LEU A 64 4.20 38.87 -16.46
C LEU A 64 3.82 38.43 -17.88
N ASP A 65 4.34 37.27 -18.30
CA ASP A 65 4.11 36.73 -19.62
C ASP A 65 3.05 35.62 -19.57
N TYR A 66 1.81 35.97 -19.93
CA TYR A 66 0.69 35.02 -19.96
C TYR A 66 0.86 33.92 -21.02
N GLU A 67 1.64 34.14 -22.09
CA GLU A 67 1.87 33.14 -23.13
C GLU A 67 2.74 31.98 -22.62
N HIS A 68 3.64 32.28 -21.68
CA HIS A 68 4.59 31.33 -21.10
C HIS A 68 4.34 31.05 -19.61
N SER A 69 3.22 31.55 -19.08
CA SER A 69 2.69 31.20 -17.76
C SER A 69 1.62 30.14 -17.92
N PHE A 70 1.61 29.18 -17.01
CA PHE A 70 0.84 27.96 -17.19
C PHE A 70 0.08 27.55 -15.93
N VAL A 71 -1.06 26.92 -16.12
CA VAL A 71 -1.87 26.27 -15.08
C VAL A 71 -2.03 24.79 -15.41
N TRP A 72 -1.99 23.97 -14.37
CA TRP A 72 -2.37 22.57 -14.45
C TRP A 72 -3.85 22.45 -14.08
N ASP A 73 -4.68 22.26 -15.10
CA ASP A 73 -6.11 22.06 -15.00
C ASP A 73 -6.47 20.62 -15.39
N GLU A 74 -6.91 19.86 -14.40
CA GLU A 74 -7.38 18.49 -14.57
C GLU A 74 -8.89 18.45 -14.36
N LYS A 75 -9.64 18.58 -15.47
CA LYS A 75 -11.11 18.51 -15.48
C LYS A 75 -11.79 19.57 -14.59
N GLY A 76 -11.27 20.80 -14.58
CA GLY A 76 -11.78 21.93 -13.81
C GLY A 76 -11.17 22.05 -12.42
N GLU A 77 -10.28 21.14 -12.01
CA GLU A 77 -9.54 21.20 -10.76
C GLU A 77 -8.12 21.75 -11.00
N LEU A 78 -7.83 22.91 -10.41
CA LEU A 78 -6.50 23.51 -10.47
C LEU A 78 -5.57 22.80 -9.47
N LEU A 79 -4.56 22.11 -10.00
CA LEU A 79 -3.59 21.35 -9.19
C LEU A 79 -2.20 21.98 -9.11
N GLY A 80 -1.97 23.05 -9.86
CA GLY A 80 -0.73 23.82 -9.79
C GLY A 80 -0.69 24.93 -10.84
N TYR A 81 0.24 25.86 -10.67
CA TYR A 81 0.50 26.91 -11.65
C TYR A 81 1.97 27.34 -11.63
N MET A 82 2.39 27.94 -12.74
CA MET A 82 3.69 28.55 -12.94
C MET A 82 3.49 29.95 -13.52
N ALA A 83 3.96 30.98 -12.82
CA ALA A 83 3.99 32.36 -13.28
C ALA A 83 5.40 32.71 -13.75
N VAL A 84 5.52 33.12 -15.00
CA VAL A 84 6.77 33.44 -15.68
C VAL A 84 6.78 34.90 -16.10
N TYR A 85 7.87 35.59 -15.82
CA TYR A 85 8.11 36.96 -16.24
C TYR A 85 9.13 36.97 -17.37
N ALA A 86 8.92 37.73 -18.43
CA ALA A 86 9.81 37.75 -19.58
C ALA A 86 10.26 39.17 -19.93
N THR A 87 11.46 39.27 -20.53
CA THR A 87 11.93 40.52 -21.14
C THR A 87 11.16 40.84 -22.43
N PRO A 88 11.11 42.11 -22.88
CA PRO A 88 10.41 42.47 -24.11
C PRO A 88 10.91 41.75 -25.37
N ASP A 89 12.21 41.41 -25.41
CA ASP A 89 12.84 40.64 -26.48
C ASP A 89 12.63 39.12 -26.36
N ARG A 90 11.96 38.65 -25.30
CA ARG A 90 11.66 37.25 -25.00
C ARG A 90 12.86 36.32 -25.03
N LYS A 91 14.05 36.82 -24.64
CA LYS A 91 15.27 36.02 -24.50
C LYS A 91 15.53 35.54 -23.07
N LYS A 92 14.93 36.21 -22.08
CA LYS A 92 15.07 35.86 -20.66
C LYS A 92 13.70 35.61 -20.04
N PHE A 93 13.54 34.45 -19.41
CA PHE A 93 12.32 34.03 -18.74
C PHE A 93 12.62 33.76 -17.27
N HIS A 94 11.90 34.41 -16.36
CA HIS A 94 12.07 34.26 -14.92
C HIS A 94 10.86 33.54 -14.34
N ILE A 95 11.07 32.32 -13.81
CA ILE A 95 10.05 31.60 -13.06
C ILE A 95 9.91 32.27 -11.70
N TYR A 96 8.88 33.10 -11.54
CA TYR A 96 8.67 33.86 -10.31
C TYR A 96 7.94 33.04 -9.26
N ARG A 97 6.88 32.33 -9.66
CA ARG A 97 6.12 31.43 -8.78
C ARG A 97 5.89 30.11 -9.48
N GLN A 98 6.13 29.02 -8.75
CA GLN A 98 5.74 27.70 -9.17
C GLN A 98 5.13 26.99 -7.95
N VAL A 99 3.82 26.82 -7.98
CA VAL A 99 3.07 26.25 -6.86
C VAL A 99 2.39 24.99 -7.35
N THR A 100 2.53 23.91 -6.59
CA THR A 100 1.78 22.68 -6.82
C THR A 100 0.93 22.44 -5.59
N SER A 101 -0.38 22.32 -5.80
CA SER A 101 -1.34 21.91 -4.78
C SER A 101 -0.85 20.60 -4.14
N PRO A 102 -1.04 20.40 -2.83
CA PRO A 102 -0.77 19.12 -2.19
C PRO A 102 -1.38 17.93 -2.94
N PHE A 103 -2.56 18.10 -3.55
CA PHE A 103 -3.26 17.09 -4.35
C PHE A 103 -2.61 16.78 -5.72
N GLY A 104 -1.75 17.67 -6.21
CA GLY A 104 -0.96 17.50 -7.43
C GLY A 104 0.49 17.04 -7.19
N ARG A 105 0.95 16.99 -5.93
CA ARG A 105 2.34 16.61 -5.60
C ARG A 105 2.57 15.11 -5.88
N GLY A 106 3.67 14.82 -6.58
CA GLY A 106 4.01 13.46 -7.01
C GLY A 106 3.59 13.09 -8.43
N LYS A 107 2.73 13.89 -9.09
CA LYS A 107 2.41 13.79 -10.53
C LYS A 107 3.47 14.44 -11.44
N GLY A 108 4.56 14.96 -10.87
CA GLY A 108 5.61 15.64 -11.62
C GLY A 108 5.20 16.98 -12.24
N ILE A 109 4.11 17.60 -11.76
CA ILE A 109 3.52 18.83 -12.32
C ILE A 109 4.56 19.93 -12.51
N GLY A 110 5.37 20.21 -11.48
CA GLY A 110 6.42 21.23 -11.58
C GLY A 110 7.45 20.94 -12.68
N THR A 111 7.88 19.68 -12.83
CA THR A 111 8.81 19.26 -13.88
C THR A 111 8.14 19.30 -15.25
N ALA A 112 6.86 18.95 -15.34
CA ALA A 112 6.08 19.02 -16.57
C ALA A 112 5.89 20.47 -17.05
N LEU A 113 5.55 21.40 -16.16
CA LEU A 113 5.43 22.83 -16.47
C LEU A 113 6.77 23.42 -16.93
N ALA A 114 7.88 23.09 -16.25
CA ALA A 114 9.21 23.55 -16.65
C ALA A 114 9.64 22.95 -18.01
N ARG A 115 9.30 21.67 -18.27
CA ARG A 115 9.54 21.03 -19.58
C ARG A 115 8.73 21.70 -20.67
N TYR A 116 7.45 21.98 -20.40
CA TYR A 116 6.56 22.66 -21.33
C TYR A 116 7.12 24.05 -21.69
N LEU A 117 7.49 24.84 -20.67
CA LEU A 117 8.16 26.13 -20.85
C LEU A 117 9.40 26.01 -21.75
N ALA A 118 10.29 25.06 -21.46
CA ALA A 118 11.53 24.87 -22.20
C ALA A 118 11.29 24.59 -23.69
N HIS A 119 10.20 23.90 -24.07
CA HIS A 119 9.87 23.59 -25.45
C HIS A 119 9.07 24.70 -26.15
N THR A 120 8.43 25.59 -25.40
CA THR A 120 7.66 26.72 -25.96
C THR A 120 8.49 27.98 -26.23
N VAL A 121 9.70 28.09 -25.68
CA VAL A 121 10.61 29.24 -25.87
C VAL A 121 11.73 28.92 -26.86
N ASP A 122 12.50 29.90 -27.31
CA ASP A 122 13.65 29.67 -28.20
C ASP A 122 14.75 28.85 -27.48
N PRO A 123 15.42 27.86 -28.13
CA PRO A 123 16.48 27.04 -27.52
C PRO A 123 17.58 27.82 -26.81
N ASP A 124 17.94 29.01 -27.32
CA ASP A 124 19.00 29.87 -26.79
C ASP A 124 18.52 30.77 -25.64
N SER A 125 17.22 30.76 -25.34
CA SER A 125 16.65 31.55 -24.26
C SER A 125 17.09 31.05 -22.89
N HIS A 126 17.28 31.98 -21.96
CA HIS A 126 17.70 31.68 -20.59
C HIS A 126 16.50 31.68 -19.63
N ILE A 127 16.45 30.67 -18.77
CA ILE A 127 15.43 30.50 -17.73
C ILE A 127 16.07 30.72 -16.35
N TYR A 128 15.51 31.63 -15.57
CA TYR A 128 15.99 32.03 -14.26
C TYR A 128 15.01 31.67 -13.14
N LEU A 129 15.54 31.39 -11.95
CA LEU A 129 14.76 31.25 -10.72
C LEU A 129 15.60 31.56 -9.48
N TYR A 130 14.93 31.95 -8.40
CA TYR A 130 15.56 32.11 -7.08
C TYR A 130 15.35 30.87 -6.22
N VAL A 131 16.43 30.36 -5.63
CA VAL A 131 16.39 29.32 -4.60
C VAL A 131 17.03 29.84 -3.33
N TRP A 132 16.39 29.66 -2.19
CA TRP A 132 17.00 30.03 -0.91
C TRP A 132 18.25 29.17 -0.63
N ASP A 133 19.36 29.80 -0.21
CA ASP A 133 20.68 29.15 -0.04
C ASP A 133 20.69 27.99 0.96
N LYS A 134 19.76 27.99 1.92
CA LYS A 134 19.59 26.90 2.90
C LYS A 134 18.80 25.70 2.37
N LEU A 135 18.11 25.81 1.23
CA LEU A 135 17.37 24.71 0.60
C LEU A 135 18.29 23.84 -0.27
N ILE A 136 19.30 23.23 0.36
CA ILE A 136 20.36 22.43 -0.31
C ILE A 136 19.76 21.37 -1.26
N SER A 137 18.73 20.65 -0.81
CA SER A 137 18.07 19.62 -1.66
C SER A 137 17.36 20.17 -2.90
N SER A 138 16.88 21.41 -2.86
CA SER A 138 16.28 22.07 -4.04
C SER A 138 17.38 22.59 -4.97
N ILE A 139 18.48 23.10 -4.41
CA ILE A 139 19.67 23.51 -5.17
C ILE A 139 20.26 22.31 -5.92
N ASP A 140 20.43 21.17 -5.25
CA ASP A 140 20.95 19.94 -5.86
C ASP A 140 20.01 19.43 -6.96
N PHE A 141 18.70 19.51 -6.73
CA PHE A 141 17.70 19.17 -7.75
C PHE A 141 17.84 20.03 -9.00
N PHE A 142 17.90 21.36 -8.87
CA PHE A 142 18.04 22.25 -10.04
C PHE A 142 19.42 22.09 -10.71
N LYS A 143 20.50 21.90 -9.96
CA LYS A 143 21.83 21.58 -10.52
C LYS A 143 21.82 20.28 -11.34
N SER A 144 21.14 19.25 -10.85
CA SER A 144 20.98 17.99 -11.60
C SER A 144 20.27 18.19 -12.95
N LYS A 145 19.37 19.18 -13.02
CA LYS A 145 18.64 19.58 -14.24
C LYS A 145 19.38 20.59 -15.12
N GLY A 146 20.63 20.92 -14.78
CA GLY A 146 21.49 21.77 -15.61
C GLY A 146 21.56 23.24 -15.17
N PHE A 147 20.85 23.62 -14.11
CA PHE A 147 20.91 24.98 -13.62
C PHE A 147 22.26 25.29 -12.97
N ARG A 148 22.81 26.47 -13.26
CA ARG A 148 24.04 27.02 -12.68
C ARG A 148 23.69 28.16 -11.74
N SER A 149 24.44 28.31 -10.66
CA SER A 149 24.29 29.44 -9.75
C SER A 149 25.03 30.64 -10.32
N GLU A 150 24.31 31.75 -10.57
CA GLU A 150 24.84 32.97 -11.17
C GLU A 150 25.26 33.99 -10.09
N ASP A 151 24.37 34.26 -9.15
CA ASP A 151 24.56 35.33 -8.15
C ASP A 151 23.84 35.01 -6.82
N VAL A 152 24.14 35.79 -5.79
CA VAL A 152 23.52 35.69 -4.46
C VAL A 152 22.80 36.98 -4.12
N VAL A 153 21.47 36.94 -4.11
CA VAL A 153 20.62 38.08 -3.76
C VAL A 153 20.24 38.02 -2.28
N VAL A 154 20.60 39.08 -1.54
CA VAL A 154 20.14 39.24 -0.15
C VAL A 154 18.83 39.99 -0.12
N HIS A 155 17.75 39.32 0.29
CA HIS A 155 16.43 39.94 0.45
C HIS A 155 15.89 39.66 1.86
N ARG A 156 15.53 40.72 2.60
CA ARG A 156 14.98 40.61 3.97
C ARG A 156 15.82 39.73 4.91
N ARG A 157 17.15 39.92 4.89
CA ARG A 157 18.15 39.16 5.67
C ARG A 157 18.28 37.67 5.31
N MET A 158 17.71 37.21 4.21
CA MET A 158 17.93 35.86 3.65
C MET A 158 18.77 35.94 2.38
N LYS A 159 19.57 34.91 2.12
CA LYS A 159 20.42 34.80 0.92
C LYS A 159 19.78 33.86 -0.10
N PHE A 160 19.42 34.36 -1.27
CA PHE A 160 18.88 33.57 -2.37
C PHE A 160 19.94 33.37 -3.44
N LEU A 161 20.14 32.13 -3.88
CA LEU A 161 20.90 31.83 -5.08
C LEU A 161 20.02 32.09 -6.30
N LEU A 162 20.48 32.97 -7.17
CA LEU A 162 19.96 33.08 -8.51
C LEU A 162 20.52 31.92 -9.33
N MET A 163 19.65 31.15 -9.96
CA MET A 163 20.03 30.02 -10.80
C MET A 163 19.54 30.22 -12.23
N SER A 164 20.35 29.86 -13.23
CA SER A 164 20.05 30.00 -14.66
C SER A 164 20.26 28.68 -15.41
N VAL A 165 19.53 28.48 -16.51
CA VAL A 165 19.75 27.39 -17.49
C VAL A 165 19.31 27.84 -18.88
N THR A 166 19.92 27.31 -19.95
CA THR A 166 19.39 27.49 -21.31
C THR A 166 18.25 26.53 -21.59
N ALA A 167 17.26 26.96 -22.39
CA ALA A 167 16.13 26.13 -22.75
C ALA A 167 16.58 24.83 -23.43
N GLN A 168 17.59 24.88 -24.30
CA GLN A 168 18.20 23.70 -24.92
C GLN A 168 18.76 22.70 -23.90
N THR A 169 19.58 23.16 -22.94
CA THR A 169 20.15 22.28 -21.91
C THR A 169 19.07 21.62 -21.07
N LEU A 170 17.99 22.36 -20.78
CA LEU A 170 16.87 21.85 -20.02
C LEU A 170 16.05 20.82 -20.82
N ARG A 171 15.93 20.97 -22.15
CA ARG A 171 15.32 19.94 -23.03
C ARG A 171 16.13 18.64 -23.01
N GLU A 172 17.44 18.74 -23.20
CA GLU A 172 18.35 17.58 -23.28
C GLU A 172 18.44 16.80 -21.96
N ARG A 173 18.57 17.49 -20.82
CA ARG A 173 18.70 16.85 -19.50
C ARG A 173 17.39 16.30 -18.93
N VAL A 174 16.25 16.71 -19.46
CA VAL A 174 14.94 16.19 -19.03
C VAL A 174 14.54 14.96 -19.87
N ALA A 175 15.03 14.82 -21.09
CA ALA A 175 14.82 13.64 -21.95
C ALA A 175 15.45 12.35 -21.39
N SER A 176 16.59 12.44 -20.69
CA SER A 176 17.25 11.29 -20.05
C SER A 176 16.52 10.71 -18.82
N THR A 177 15.36 11.26 -18.43
CA THR A 177 14.60 10.86 -17.24
C THR A 177 13.23 10.25 -17.57
N GLN A 178 13.06 9.51 -18.68
CA GLN A 178 11.76 8.93 -19.03
C GLN A 178 11.52 7.52 -18.48
N ARG A 179 10.40 7.43 -17.73
CA ARG A 179 9.50 6.28 -17.48
C ARG A 179 10.15 4.94 -17.10
N ARG A 180 10.36 4.75 -15.80
CA ARG A 180 10.13 3.44 -15.17
C ARG A 180 8.73 3.44 -14.57
N GLU A 181 7.95 2.40 -14.81
CA GLU A 181 6.72 2.14 -14.05
C GLU A 181 7.06 2.12 -12.56
N VAL A 182 6.47 3.06 -11.83
CA VAL A 182 6.78 3.26 -10.43
C VAL A 182 6.06 2.19 -9.62
N SER A 183 6.83 1.24 -9.10
CA SER A 183 6.35 0.30 -8.08
C SER A 183 6.03 1.07 -6.79
N ILE A 184 4.99 0.62 -6.06
CA ILE A 184 4.58 1.14 -4.74
C ILE A 184 5.79 1.32 -3.80
N VAL A 185 6.84 0.49 -3.93
CA VAL A 185 8.06 0.52 -3.11
C VAL A 185 8.99 1.72 -3.38
N GLU A 186 9.07 2.19 -4.62
CA GLU A 186 9.86 3.39 -4.98
C GLU A 186 9.10 4.66 -4.57
N GLU A 187 7.77 4.65 -4.68
CA GLU A 187 6.90 5.70 -4.15
C GLU A 187 6.98 5.82 -2.62
N LEU A 188 7.00 4.70 -1.89
CA LEU A 188 7.23 4.66 -0.43
C LEU A 188 8.58 5.26 -0.03
N SER A 189 9.62 5.05 -0.84
CA SER A 189 10.93 5.64 -0.60
C SER A 189 10.93 7.14 -0.89
N ARG A 190 10.13 7.58 -1.87
CA ARG A 190 9.91 8.99 -2.20
C ARG A 190 9.13 9.72 -1.11
N VAL A 191 8.01 9.17 -0.62
CA VAL A 191 7.22 9.77 0.48
C VAL A 191 8.03 9.90 1.75
N ARG A 192 8.79 8.87 2.13
CA ARG A 192 9.70 8.94 3.28
C ARG A 192 10.77 10.02 3.11
N HIS A 193 11.31 10.17 1.91
CA HIS A 193 12.25 11.24 1.59
C HIS A 193 11.59 12.62 1.68
N ASP A 194 10.34 12.74 1.21
CA ASP A 194 9.56 13.97 1.23
C ASP A 194 9.12 14.37 2.66
N VAL A 195 8.70 13.42 3.51
CA VAL A 195 8.43 13.65 4.94
C VAL A 195 9.70 14.11 5.66
N LYS A 196 10.84 13.44 5.41
CA LYS A 196 12.13 13.85 5.98
C LYS A 196 12.53 15.26 5.54
N LYS A 197 12.19 15.63 4.29
CA LYS A 197 12.43 16.97 3.74
C LYS A 197 11.49 18.01 4.38
N SER A 198 10.20 17.73 4.54
CA SER A 198 9.25 18.63 5.23
C SER A 198 9.60 18.81 6.71
N LEU A 199 9.99 17.75 7.42
CA LEU A 199 10.48 17.86 8.80
C LEU A 199 11.72 18.75 8.88
N LYS A 200 12.67 18.58 7.95
CA LYS A 200 13.86 19.42 7.90
C LYS A 200 13.50 20.89 7.67
N VAL A 201 12.56 21.19 6.77
CA VAL A 201 12.05 22.55 6.55
C VAL A 201 11.39 23.12 7.80
N LEU A 202 10.59 22.33 8.53
CA LEU A 202 10.00 22.74 9.80
C LEU A 202 11.05 23.06 10.86
N PHE A 203 12.10 22.23 10.97
CA PHE A 203 13.23 22.50 11.85
C PHE A 203 13.99 23.77 11.47
N ASP A 204 14.24 23.98 10.17
CA ASP A 204 14.92 25.17 9.66
C ASP A 204 14.06 26.43 9.91
N MET A 205 12.73 26.36 9.75
CA MET A 205 11.80 27.44 10.07
C MET A 205 11.77 27.77 11.57
N ALA A 206 11.70 26.75 12.43
CA ALA A 206 11.74 26.92 13.88
C ALA A 206 13.03 27.62 14.32
N ALA A 207 14.16 27.27 13.71
CA ALA A 207 15.45 27.90 13.96
C ALA A 207 15.54 29.37 13.50
N MET A 208 14.63 29.82 12.63
CA MET A 208 14.54 31.21 12.14
C MET A 208 13.60 32.10 12.95
N MET A 209 12.92 31.56 13.96
CA MET A 209 11.98 32.32 14.78
C MET A 209 12.70 33.46 15.52
N SER A 210 12.22 34.68 15.30
CA SER A 210 12.61 35.88 16.03
C SER A 210 11.36 36.64 16.47
N VAL A 211 11.54 37.59 17.39
CA VAL A 211 10.44 38.41 17.93
C VAL A 211 9.67 39.14 16.82
N ASP A 212 10.37 39.56 15.75
CA ASP A 212 9.79 40.34 14.65
C ASP A 212 9.04 39.49 13.60
N ASN A 213 9.27 38.17 13.54
CA ASN A 213 8.71 37.29 12.52
C ASN A 213 7.88 36.12 13.08
N PHE A 214 7.74 36.05 14.41
CA PHE A 214 7.15 34.93 15.16
C PHE A 214 5.80 34.48 14.61
N ASN A 215 4.81 35.38 14.52
CA ASN A 215 3.46 35.03 14.06
C ASN A 215 3.45 34.43 12.65
N ARG A 216 4.31 34.96 11.76
CA ARG A 216 4.38 34.51 10.37
C ARG A 216 5.15 33.20 10.22
N VAL A 217 6.20 32.98 11.02
CA VAL A 217 6.92 31.70 11.04
C VAL A 217 6.06 30.61 11.67
N ALA A 218 5.30 30.95 12.72
CA ALA A 218 4.33 30.04 13.34
C ALA A 218 3.21 29.65 12.37
N GLU A 219 2.63 30.58 11.60
CA GLU A 219 1.67 30.25 10.54
C GLU A 219 2.27 29.35 9.45
N ASN A 220 3.50 29.62 9.01
CA ASN A 220 4.18 28.80 8.01
C ASN A 220 4.53 27.41 8.55
N MET A 221 4.93 27.30 9.82
CA MET A 221 5.13 26.02 10.49
C MET A 221 3.82 25.27 10.63
N ASN A 222 2.72 25.94 11.01
CA ASN A 222 1.42 25.31 11.09
C ASN A 222 0.98 24.80 9.71
N ARG A 223 1.23 25.58 8.65
CA ARG A 223 0.94 25.21 7.25
C ARG A 223 1.77 24.04 6.73
N GLU A 224 3.08 24.04 6.96
CA GLU A 224 3.94 22.90 6.61
C GLU A 224 3.62 21.68 7.46
N THR A 225 3.17 21.87 8.71
CA THR A 225 2.65 20.79 9.55
C THR A 225 1.35 20.24 8.98
N THR A 226 0.38 21.08 8.59
CA THR A 226 -0.84 20.66 7.89
C THR A 226 -0.52 19.97 6.56
N THR A 227 0.52 20.43 5.85
CA THR A 227 0.96 19.81 4.58
C THR A 227 1.62 18.46 4.82
N LEU A 228 2.40 18.33 5.89
CA LEU A 228 3.01 17.08 6.34
C LEU A 228 1.93 16.11 6.82
N LEU A 229 0.98 16.56 7.63
CA LEU A 229 -0.19 15.80 8.06
C LEU A 229 -1.02 15.36 6.85
N ASN A 230 -1.27 16.22 5.87
CA ASN A 230 -1.96 15.83 4.64
C ASN A 230 -1.15 14.86 3.78
N MET A 231 0.18 14.95 3.73
CA MET A 231 1.05 13.97 3.06
C MET A 231 1.06 12.62 3.79
N LEU A 232 1.08 12.65 5.13
CA LEU A 232 0.96 11.46 5.97
C LEU A 232 -0.44 10.85 5.84
N ASN A 233 -1.50 11.65 5.76
CA ASN A 233 -2.87 11.21 5.51
C ASN A 233 -3.04 10.68 4.08
N MET A 234 -2.38 11.27 3.07
CA MET A 234 -2.33 10.74 1.69
C MET A 234 -1.53 9.44 1.59
N TYR A 235 -0.49 9.29 2.43
CA TYR A 235 0.28 8.06 2.59
C TYR A 235 -0.56 7.00 3.28
N GLU A 236 -1.22 7.36 4.38
CA GLU A 236 -2.20 6.53 5.06
C GLU A 236 -3.31 6.11 4.09
N ASP A 237 -3.88 7.01 3.29
CA ASP A 237 -4.93 6.72 2.29
C ASP A 237 -4.49 5.80 1.14
N LYS A 238 -3.18 5.65 0.88
CA LYS A 238 -2.64 4.74 -0.14
C LYS A 238 -2.12 3.41 0.43
N VAL A 239 -1.81 3.38 1.72
CA VAL A 239 -1.30 2.22 2.48
C VAL A 239 -2.44 1.51 3.22
N HIS A 240 -3.49 2.22 3.61
CA HIS A 240 -4.65 1.70 4.33
C HIS A 240 -5.90 1.84 3.47
N LEU A 241 -6.51 0.69 3.15
CA LEU A 241 -7.70 0.57 2.29
C LEU A 241 -9.03 0.89 3.01
N SER A 242 -9.00 1.53 4.18
CA SER A 242 -10.17 1.93 4.97
C SER A 242 -9.69 2.77 6.15
N HIS A 243 -10.16 4.02 6.27
CA HIS A 243 -9.96 4.84 7.48
C HIS A 243 -11.23 4.95 8.29
N LYS A 244 -11.00 5.09 9.60
CA LYS A 244 -11.87 5.82 10.51
C LYS A 244 -11.90 7.29 10.10
N VAL A 245 -12.99 7.73 9.48
CA VAL A 245 -13.24 9.13 9.18
C VAL A 245 -14.08 9.71 10.32
N SER A 246 -13.54 10.69 11.03
CA SER A 246 -14.34 11.55 11.91
C SER A 246 -15.13 12.52 11.03
N LEU A 247 -16.42 12.23 10.80
CA LEU A 247 -17.28 13.11 10.01
C LEU A 247 -17.39 14.50 10.64
N LYS A 248 -17.33 14.56 11.97
CA LYS A 248 -17.31 15.82 12.72
C LYS A 248 -16.12 16.68 12.31
N GLU A 249 -14.90 16.13 12.38
CA GLU A 249 -13.67 16.84 12.00
C GLU A 249 -13.68 17.22 10.53
N LEU A 250 -14.07 16.28 9.64
CA LEU A 250 -14.16 16.55 8.22
C LEU A 250 -15.10 17.73 7.90
N ILE A 251 -16.24 17.80 8.60
CA ILE A 251 -17.18 18.90 8.44
C ILE A 251 -16.57 20.21 8.96
N THR A 252 -16.04 20.21 10.19
CA THR A 252 -15.54 21.44 10.84
C THR A 252 -14.28 21.99 10.19
N GLU A 253 -13.38 21.13 9.72
CA GLU A 253 -12.07 21.55 9.19
C GLU A 253 -12.09 21.80 7.69
N ARG A 254 -13.07 21.25 6.95
CA ARG A 254 -13.06 21.32 5.48
C ARG A 254 -14.37 21.78 4.86
N ILE A 255 -15.51 21.29 5.32
CA ILE A 255 -16.80 21.63 4.70
C ILE A 255 -17.25 23.03 5.11
N ILE A 256 -17.25 23.35 6.41
CA ILE A 256 -17.65 24.67 6.90
C ILE A 256 -16.73 25.77 6.35
N PRO A 257 -15.39 25.67 6.41
CA PRO A 257 -14.51 26.69 5.85
C PRO A 257 -14.67 26.88 4.34
N TYR A 258 -15.03 25.82 3.61
CA TYR A 258 -15.33 25.93 2.18
C TYR A 258 -16.62 26.73 1.93
N ILE A 259 -17.68 26.48 2.70
CA ILE A 259 -18.93 27.24 2.60
C ILE A 259 -18.67 28.72 2.85
N GLU A 260 -17.99 29.04 3.96
CA GLU A 260 -17.69 30.42 4.37
C GLU A 260 -16.80 31.15 3.35
N ALA A 261 -15.88 30.44 2.69
CA ALA A 261 -15.02 31.00 1.66
C ALA A 261 -15.75 31.29 0.34
N VAL A 262 -16.76 30.47 -0.01
CA VAL A 262 -17.52 30.63 -1.26
C VAL A 262 -18.67 31.63 -1.09
N ASP A 263 -19.39 31.57 0.04
CA ASP A 263 -20.48 32.48 0.39
C ASP A 263 -20.48 32.76 1.89
N SER A 264 -19.87 33.88 2.26
CA SER A 264 -19.79 34.34 3.65
C SER A 264 -21.13 34.79 4.25
N SER A 265 -22.18 34.93 3.42
CA SER A 265 -23.52 35.31 3.88
C SER A 265 -24.41 34.12 4.21
N CYS A 266 -23.98 32.90 3.85
CA CYS A 266 -24.68 31.66 4.10
C CYS A 266 -24.58 31.25 5.58
N GLU A 267 -25.72 31.01 6.22
CA GLU A 267 -25.79 30.52 7.60
C GLU A 267 -25.57 29.01 7.63
N VAL A 268 -24.55 28.55 8.35
CA VAL A 268 -24.25 27.12 8.51
C VAL A 268 -24.69 26.65 9.89
N ARG A 269 -25.57 25.65 9.94
CA ARG A 269 -26.06 25.04 11.18
C ARG A 269 -25.52 23.63 11.32
N LEU A 270 -24.65 23.37 12.30
CA LEU A 270 -24.16 22.03 12.62
C LEU A 270 -24.88 21.48 13.86
N ILE A 271 -25.65 20.40 13.68
CA ILE A 271 -26.39 19.73 14.74
C ILE A 271 -25.79 18.34 14.99
N LEU A 272 -25.31 18.11 16.21
CA LEU A 272 -24.77 16.81 16.65
C LEU A 272 -25.76 16.19 17.64
N LYS A 273 -26.47 15.13 17.23
CA LYS A 273 -27.53 14.52 18.07
C LYS A 273 -27.00 13.53 19.13
N SER A 274 -25.82 12.96 18.91
CA SER A 274 -25.21 11.97 19.82
C SER A 274 -23.67 12.01 19.73
N LYS A 275 -22.98 11.21 20.55
CA LYS A 275 -21.54 10.99 20.39
C LYS A 275 -21.32 10.21 19.10
N ILE A 276 -20.84 10.89 18.06
CA ILE A 276 -20.60 10.31 16.74
C ILE A 276 -19.25 9.60 16.72
N GLU A 277 -19.26 8.29 16.58
CA GLU A 277 -18.04 7.50 16.39
C GLU A 277 -17.54 7.61 14.93
N PRO A 278 -16.23 7.41 14.68
CA PRO A 278 -15.70 7.43 13.33
C PRO A 278 -16.31 6.33 12.43
N VAL A 279 -16.42 6.63 11.14
CA VAL A 279 -17.00 5.72 10.12
C VAL A 279 -15.92 5.14 9.23
N SER A 280 -16.16 3.97 8.63
CA SER A 280 -15.20 3.39 7.66
C SER A 280 -15.33 4.07 6.29
N GLY A 281 -14.22 4.61 5.77
CA GLY A 281 -14.19 5.30 4.49
C GLY A 281 -12.83 5.93 4.16
N SER A 282 -12.74 6.62 3.03
CA SER A 282 -11.57 7.44 2.69
C SER A 282 -11.88 8.90 2.97
N TYR A 283 -11.05 9.55 3.80
CA TYR A 283 -11.22 10.96 4.13
C TYR A 283 -11.25 11.84 2.87
N LEU A 284 -10.34 11.59 1.91
CA LEU A 284 -10.29 12.33 0.64
C LEU A 284 -11.52 12.10 -0.22
N THR A 285 -11.94 10.85 -0.36
CA THR A 285 -13.08 10.50 -1.22
C THR A 285 -14.38 11.06 -0.64
N PHE A 286 -14.58 10.90 0.67
CA PHE A 286 -15.72 11.47 1.39
C PHE A 286 -15.72 12.98 1.26
N SER A 287 -14.59 13.61 1.52
CA SER A 287 -14.51 15.05 1.42
C SER A 287 -14.82 15.58 0.02
N ARG A 288 -14.30 14.93 -1.04
CA ARG A 288 -14.60 15.31 -2.42
C ARG A 288 -16.10 15.18 -2.71
N ALA A 289 -16.73 14.09 -2.26
CA ALA A 289 -18.15 13.89 -2.43
C ALA A 289 -18.98 14.92 -1.66
N LEU A 290 -18.65 15.19 -0.39
CA LEU A 290 -19.35 16.18 0.43
C LEU A 290 -19.20 17.61 -0.13
N LEU A 291 -18.00 17.97 -0.62
CA LEU A 291 -17.78 19.26 -1.30
C LEU A 291 -18.66 19.39 -2.56
N ASN A 292 -18.84 18.31 -3.33
CA ASN A 292 -19.74 18.34 -4.48
C ASN A 292 -21.20 18.56 -4.07
N ILE A 293 -21.67 17.94 -2.99
CA ILE A 293 -23.04 18.16 -2.47
C ILE A 293 -23.21 19.62 -2.05
N VAL A 294 -22.25 20.15 -1.29
CA VAL A 294 -22.30 21.51 -0.76
C VAL A 294 -22.14 22.56 -1.85
N ALA A 295 -21.29 22.33 -2.86
CA ALA A 295 -21.18 23.22 -4.02
C ALA A 295 -22.52 23.31 -4.78
N ASN A 296 -23.22 22.18 -4.95
CA ASN A 296 -24.54 22.16 -5.57
C ASN A 296 -25.59 22.90 -4.71
N ALA A 297 -25.54 22.75 -3.39
CA ALA A 297 -26.39 23.48 -2.47
C ALA A 297 -26.19 25.01 -2.58
N LEU A 298 -24.94 25.47 -2.58
CA LEU A 298 -24.61 26.89 -2.72
C LEU A 298 -25.04 27.47 -4.07
N ASP A 299 -24.85 26.72 -5.16
CA ASP A 299 -25.36 27.08 -6.48
C ASP A 299 -26.90 27.24 -6.47
N ALA A 300 -27.61 26.28 -5.86
CA ALA A 300 -29.07 26.30 -5.77
C ALA A 300 -29.60 27.44 -4.87
N ILE A 301 -28.89 27.75 -3.79
CA ILE A 301 -29.17 28.91 -2.92
C ILE A 301 -29.01 30.21 -3.71
N LYS A 302 -27.89 30.35 -4.42
CA LYS A 302 -27.60 31.54 -5.23
C LYS A 302 -28.66 31.76 -6.31
N SER A 303 -29.09 30.69 -6.98
CA SER A 303 -30.19 30.74 -7.95
C SER A 303 -31.55 31.06 -7.35
N ALA A 304 -31.77 30.80 -6.06
CA ALA A 304 -33.01 31.12 -5.38
C ALA A 304 -33.07 32.56 -4.84
N GLU A 305 -31.99 33.34 -5.00
CA GLU A 305 -31.89 34.76 -4.60
C GLU A 305 -32.34 35.05 -3.16
N ARG A 306 -32.09 34.11 -2.25
CA ARG A 306 -32.43 34.23 -0.82
C ARG A 306 -31.20 34.03 0.05
N ARG A 307 -31.31 34.44 1.31
CA ARG A 307 -30.27 34.20 2.31
C ARG A 307 -30.05 32.69 2.45
N GLY A 308 -28.81 32.25 2.19
CA GLY A 308 -28.43 30.86 2.25
C GLY A 308 -28.49 30.30 3.66
N VAL A 309 -29.02 29.08 3.78
CA VAL A 309 -28.97 28.27 4.98
C VAL A 309 -28.60 26.85 4.57
N ILE A 310 -27.50 26.34 5.14
CA ILE A 310 -27.11 24.94 5.02
C ILE A 310 -27.09 24.32 6.43
N GLU A 311 -27.92 23.30 6.62
CA GLU A 311 -28.00 22.52 7.85
C GLU A 311 -27.29 21.17 7.66
N LEU A 312 -26.37 20.87 8.58
CA LEU A 312 -25.61 19.64 8.66
C LEU A 312 -26.01 18.92 9.94
N VAL A 313 -26.68 17.78 9.81
CA VAL A 313 -27.12 16.96 10.95
C VAL A 313 -26.35 15.66 10.98
N LEU A 314 -25.61 15.42 12.06
CA LEU A 314 -24.98 14.13 12.34
C LEU A 314 -25.76 13.39 13.42
N GLU A 315 -26.10 12.14 13.12
CA GLU A 315 -26.81 11.24 14.02
C GLU A 315 -26.19 9.85 13.95
N GLN A 316 -26.08 9.18 15.09
CA GLN A 316 -25.68 7.77 15.17
C GLN A 316 -26.86 6.93 15.67
N GLN A 317 -27.19 5.86 14.93
CA GLN A 317 -28.19 4.86 15.27
C GLN A 317 -27.55 3.47 15.17
N GLU A 318 -27.39 2.79 16.31
CA GLU A 318 -26.75 1.48 16.41
C GLU A 318 -25.36 1.43 15.73
N ASP A 319 -25.21 0.68 14.64
CA ASP A 319 -23.98 0.51 13.86
C ASP A 319 -23.85 1.49 12.69
N ASP A 320 -24.84 2.35 12.46
CA ASP A 320 -24.86 3.32 11.37
C ASP A 320 -24.72 4.77 11.87
N VAL A 321 -23.89 5.53 11.17
CA VAL A 321 -23.79 6.98 11.30
C VAL A 321 -24.43 7.61 10.06
N THR A 322 -25.34 8.54 10.30
CA THR A 322 -26.05 9.26 9.25
C THR A 322 -25.64 10.73 9.23
N LEU A 323 -25.26 11.22 8.05
CA LEU A 323 -25.04 12.63 7.76
C LEU A 323 -26.16 13.15 6.86
N SER A 324 -26.91 14.13 7.34
CA SER A 324 -27.89 14.87 6.53
C SER A 324 -27.38 16.27 6.21
N ILE A 325 -27.50 16.67 4.94
CA ILE A 325 -27.12 17.99 4.42
C ILE A 325 -28.36 18.58 3.76
N THR A 326 -28.93 19.62 4.38
CA THR A 326 -30.15 20.27 3.91
C THR A 326 -29.86 21.72 3.52
N ASP A 327 -30.22 22.10 2.31
CA ASP A 327 -30.14 23.47 1.81
C ASP A 327 -31.51 24.10 1.63
N ASN A 328 -31.57 25.43 1.70
CA ASN A 328 -32.73 26.20 1.27
C ASN A 328 -32.56 26.76 -0.16
N GLY A 329 -32.06 25.94 -1.09
CA GLY A 329 -31.95 26.29 -2.51
C GLY A 329 -33.21 25.99 -3.30
N THR A 330 -33.19 26.19 -4.63
CA THR A 330 -34.36 26.04 -5.53
C THR A 330 -35.05 24.67 -5.52
N GLY A 331 -34.51 23.66 -4.85
CA GLY A 331 -35.06 22.30 -4.89
C GLY A 331 -34.85 21.58 -6.23
N ILE A 332 -35.25 20.31 -6.27
CA ILE A 332 -35.19 19.41 -7.42
C ILE A 332 -36.65 18.98 -7.74
N PRO A 333 -37.11 19.13 -9.00
CA PRO A 333 -38.43 18.66 -9.42
C PRO A 333 -38.62 17.15 -9.22
N GLU A 334 -39.82 16.74 -8.84
CA GLU A 334 -40.15 15.33 -8.52
C GLU A 334 -39.84 14.36 -9.67
N ALA A 335 -40.12 14.78 -10.92
CA ALA A 335 -39.81 14.01 -12.12
C ALA A 335 -38.31 13.69 -12.30
N ARG A 336 -37.41 14.44 -11.64
CA ARG A 336 -35.96 14.19 -11.68
C ARG A 336 -35.46 13.33 -10.52
N LEU A 337 -36.27 13.18 -9.46
CA LEU A 337 -35.99 12.32 -8.31
C LEU A 337 -36.34 10.86 -8.57
N GLU A 338 -37.15 10.58 -9.59
CA GLU A 338 -37.46 9.21 -10.04
C GLU A 338 -36.17 8.44 -10.35
N LYS A 339 -36.14 7.16 -9.98
CA LYS A 339 -34.98 6.29 -10.17
C LYS A 339 -34.95 5.74 -11.59
N GLY A 340 -33.77 5.82 -12.22
CA GLY A 340 -33.49 5.18 -13.50
C GLY A 340 -33.25 3.68 -13.39
N ALA A 341 -32.91 3.04 -14.52
CA ALA A 341 -32.64 1.60 -14.61
C ALA A 341 -31.45 1.13 -13.75
N ASP A 342 -30.56 2.04 -13.39
CA ASP A 342 -29.38 1.86 -12.53
C ASP A 342 -29.65 2.16 -11.05
N GLN A 343 -30.93 2.31 -10.66
CA GLN A 343 -31.39 2.55 -9.28
C GLN A 343 -30.90 3.87 -8.64
N VAL A 344 -30.37 4.81 -9.45
CA VAL A 344 -30.06 6.19 -9.02
C VAL A 344 -31.04 7.20 -9.63
N PRO A 345 -31.26 8.37 -9.01
CA PRO A 345 -32.15 9.40 -9.57
C PRO A 345 -31.71 9.92 -10.94
N ILE A 346 -32.67 10.29 -11.78
CA ILE A 346 -32.44 10.75 -13.17
C ILE A 346 -31.53 12.00 -13.25
N PHE A 347 -31.49 12.83 -12.22
CA PHE A 347 -30.61 14.01 -12.18
C PHE A 347 -29.11 13.65 -12.03
N VAL A 348 -28.76 12.43 -11.61
CA VAL A 348 -27.38 12.01 -11.39
C VAL A 348 -26.64 11.92 -12.73
N GLY A 349 -25.47 12.55 -12.84
CA GLY A 349 -24.71 12.57 -14.09
C GLY A 349 -25.20 13.57 -15.14
N LYS A 350 -26.27 14.34 -14.87
CA LYS A 350 -26.83 15.34 -15.79
C LYS A 350 -26.58 16.76 -15.27
N SER A 351 -26.13 17.65 -16.13
CA SER A 351 -25.94 19.08 -15.79
C SER A 351 -27.10 19.93 -16.26
N THR A 352 -27.50 20.89 -15.43
CA THR A 352 -28.46 21.94 -15.76
C THR A 352 -27.82 23.14 -16.46
N LYS A 353 -26.48 23.23 -16.51
CA LYS A 353 -25.72 24.40 -17.02
C LYS A 353 -25.14 24.22 -18.44
N GLY A 354 -25.58 23.22 -19.19
CA GLY A 354 -25.30 23.08 -20.64
C GLY A 354 -23.86 22.74 -21.08
N HIS A 355 -22.83 22.88 -20.24
CA HIS A 355 -21.42 22.73 -20.66
C HIS A 355 -20.55 21.84 -19.73
N GLY A 356 -21.16 21.02 -18.86
CA GLY A 356 -20.41 20.10 -17.99
C GLY A 356 -21.08 18.74 -17.90
N GLU A 357 -20.31 17.66 -17.94
CA GLU A 357 -20.80 16.34 -17.52
C GLU A 357 -21.17 16.43 -16.03
N GLY A 358 -22.29 15.83 -15.59
CA GLY A 358 -22.72 15.82 -14.18
C GLY A 358 -21.85 14.95 -13.27
N ILE A 359 -20.52 15.02 -13.45
CA ILE A 359 -19.48 14.22 -12.80
C ILE A 359 -19.59 14.34 -11.28
N GLY A 360 -19.95 15.52 -10.76
CA GLY A 360 -20.04 15.78 -9.32
C GLY A 360 -21.04 14.88 -8.59
N THR A 361 -22.27 14.74 -9.11
CA THR A 361 -23.29 13.88 -8.51
C THR A 361 -22.99 12.40 -8.74
N ARG A 362 -22.44 12.02 -9.91
CA ARG A 362 -21.99 10.64 -10.16
C ARG A 362 -20.87 10.22 -9.20
N GLN A 363 -19.96 11.14 -8.88
CA GLN A 363 -18.88 10.92 -7.90
C GLN A 363 -19.43 10.72 -6.49
N VAL A 364 -20.50 11.42 -6.10
CA VAL A 364 -21.16 11.23 -4.80
C VAL A 364 -21.72 9.82 -4.69
N TYR A 365 -22.47 9.38 -5.70
CA TYR A 365 -23.06 8.04 -5.73
C TYR A 365 -22.02 6.91 -5.83
N SER A 366 -20.92 7.12 -6.56
CA SER A 366 -19.82 6.13 -6.59
C SER A 366 -19.06 6.04 -5.27
N THR A 367 -19.04 7.12 -4.48
CA THR A 367 -18.32 7.20 -3.21
C THR A 367 -19.06 6.49 -2.09
N PHE A 368 -20.36 6.73 -1.97
CA PHE A 368 -21.15 6.24 -0.82
C PHE A 368 -22.00 5.01 -1.14
N GLY A 369 -22.28 4.74 -2.42
CA GLY A 369 -23.21 3.69 -2.84
C GLY A 369 -24.65 4.20 -2.93
N SER A 370 -25.39 3.72 -3.93
CA SER A 370 -26.76 4.17 -4.23
C SER A 370 -27.80 3.71 -3.20
N ASP A 371 -27.53 2.62 -2.50
CA ASP A 371 -28.33 2.08 -1.39
C ASP A 371 -28.21 2.90 -0.10
N ARG A 372 -27.14 3.69 0.02
CA ARG A 372 -26.80 4.46 1.23
C ARG A 372 -27.12 5.95 1.14
N ILE A 373 -27.52 6.42 -0.04
CA ILE A 373 -27.92 7.81 -0.28
C ILE A 373 -29.43 7.86 -0.43
N THR A 374 -30.05 8.77 0.32
CA THR A 374 -31.44 9.17 0.12
C THR A 374 -31.49 10.67 -0.15
N VAL A 375 -32.20 11.09 -1.20
CA VAL A 375 -32.39 12.51 -1.53
C VAL A 375 -33.87 12.82 -1.43
N ARG A 376 -34.20 13.84 -0.62
CA ARG A 376 -35.56 14.40 -0.51
C ARG A 376 -35.49 15.85 -0.95
N SER A 377 -36.38 16.29 -1.83
CA SER A 377 -36.36 17.65 -2.33
C SER A 377 -37.75 18.10 -2.71
N ARG A 378 -38.02 19.40 -2.56
CA ARG A 378 -39.24 20.05 -3.03
C ARG A 378 -38.87 21.29 -3.81
N GLU A 379 -39.31 21.33 -5.06
CA GLU A 379 -39.06 22.46 -5.96
C GLU A 379 -39.57 23.77 -5.35
N GLY A 380 -38.74 24.81 -5.43
CA GLY A 380 -38.96 26.12 -4.80
C GLY A 380 -38.62 26.19 -3.31
N GLU A 381 -38.36 25.07 -2.62
CA GLU A 381 -38.21 25.05 -1.17
C GLU A 381 -36.80 24.67 -0.71
N SER A 382 -36.39 23.41 -0.87
CA SER A 382 -35.16 22.86 -0.27
C SER A 382 -34.75 21.53 -0.92
N THR A 383 -33.49 21.16 -0.74
CA THR A 383 -32.99 19.80 -0.99
C THR A 383 -32.27 19.26 0.24
N SER A 384 -32.50 17.98 0.56
CA SER A 384 -31.88 17.28 1.66
C SER A 384 -31.25 15.98 1.18
N TRP A 385 -29.95 15.84 1.40
CA TRP A 385 -29.17 14.63 1.15
C TRP A 385 -28.90 13.91 2.45
N THR A 386 -29.26 12.65 2.54
CA THR A 386 -28.99 11.79 3.69
C THR A 386 -28.05 10.66 3.27
N ILE A 387 -26.88 10.58 3.92
CA ILE A 387 -25.83 9.58 3.66
C ILE A 387 -25.71 8.68 4.88
N ARG A 388 -25.87 7.37 4.69
CA ARG A 388 -25.69 6.36 5.74
C ARG A 388 -24.33 5.69 5.63
N LEU A 389 -23.59 5.62 6.72
CA LEU A 389 -22.22 5.10 6.77
C LEU A 389 -22.05 4.14 7.93
N ASN A 390 -21.39 3.02 7.66
CA ASN A 390 -21.11 2.04 8.70
C ASN A 390 -20.09 2.61 9.68
N ARG A 391 -20.37 2.44 10.96
CA ARG A 391 -19.43 2.70 12.04
C ARG A 391 -18.17 1.85 11.85
N SER A 392 -17.00 2.45 12.04
CA SER A 392 -15.76 1.68 12.06
C SER A 392 -15.69 0.88 13.36
N THR A 393 -15.76 -0.45 13.25
CA THR A 393 -15.46 -1.33 14.36
C THR A 393 -13.95 -1.35 14.56
N THR A 394 -13.50 -0.79 15.68
CA THR A 394 -12.09 -0.54 16.07
C THR A 394 -11.13 -1.73 16.00
N ARG A 395 -11.59 -2.95 15.70
CA ARG A 395 -10.78 -4.17 15.73
C ARG A 395 -10.41 -4.70 14.34
N GLU A 396 -11.30 -4.57 13.34
CA GLU A 396 -11.07 -5.15 12.01
C GLU A 396 -10.19 -4.26 11.12
N ASP A 397 -10.41 -2.95 11.15
CA ASP A 397 -9.58 -1.97 10.40
C ASP A 397 -8.11 -1.98 10.88
N THR A 398 -7.88 -2.11 12.18
CA THR A 398 -6.53 -2.18 12.76
C THR A 398 -5.83 -3.48 12.42
N LEU A 399 -6.56 -4.59 12.38
CA LEU A 399 -6.03 -5.89 11.99
C LEU A 399 -5.62 -5.88 10.49
N LEU A 400 -6.46 -5.32 9.62
CA LEU A 400 -6.14 -5.17 8.20
C LEU A 400 -4.94 -4.26 7.95
N ALA A 401 -4.83 -3.17 8.70
CA ALA A 401 -3.68 -2.26 8.65
C ALA A 401 -2.37 -2.96 9.03
N ASP A 402 -2.36 -3.73 10.12
CA ASP A 402 -1.19 -4.51 10.55
C ASP A 402 -0.78 -5.56 9.50
N LEU A 403 -1.76 -6.27 8.93
CA LEU A 403 -1.51 -7.24 7.86
C LEU A 403 -0.91 -6.58 6.63
N PHE A 404 -1.41 -5.41 6.22
CA PHE A 404 -0.83 -4.67 5.10
C PHE A 404 0.62 -4.25 5.41
N THR A 405 0.88 -3.70 6.59
CA THR A 405 2.23 -3.29 6.99
C THR A 405 3.21 -4.48 6.94
N LYS A 406 2.78 -5.65 7.43
CA LYS A 406 3.56 -6.90 7.33
C LYS A 406 3.80 -7.30 5.87
N TYR A 407 2.74 -7.33 5.05
CA TYR A 407 2.83 -7.65 3.63
C TYR A 407 3.83 -6.73 2.90
N ALA A 408 3.67 -5.41 3.02
CA ALA A 408 4.52 -4.42 2.37
C ALA A 408 6.00 -4.57 2.80
N ARG A 409 6.24 -4.86 4.09
CA ARG A 409 7.59 -5.14 4.62
C ARG A 409 8.22 -6.34 3.94
N PHE A 410 7.49 -7.45 3.80
CA PHE A 410 8.00 -8.65 3.12
C PHE A 410 8.27 -8.41 1.64
N ILE A 411 7.35 -7.75 0.93
CA ILE A 411 7.51 -7.47 -0.50
C ILE A 411 8.74 -6.58 -0.76
N LYS A 412 8.99 -5.60 0.11
CA LYS A 412 10.16 -4.72 0.02
C LYS A 412 11.46 -5.45 0.34
N SER A 413 11.50 -6.15 1.48
CA SER A 413 12.70 -6.85 1.94
C SER A 413 13.09 -8.05 1.08
N THR A 414 12.18 -8.55 0.23
CA THR A 414 12.46 -9.65 -0.73
C THR A 414 12.40 -9.21 -2.18
N GLN A 415 12.47 -7.90 -2.45
CA GLN A 415 12.40 -7.39 -3.81
C GLN A 415 13.54 -7.95 -4.68
N ARG A 416 14.76 -7.94 -4.13
CA ARG A 416 15.96 -8.55 -4.71
C ARG A 416 16.35 -9.77 -3.88
N ILE A 417 16.90 -10.77 -4.56
CA ILE A 417 17.52 -11.91 -3.88
C ILE A 417 19.01 -11.62 -3.87
N GLU A 418 19.59 -11.57 -2.68
CA GLU A 418 21.02 -11.24 -2.47
C GLU A 418 21.89 -12.50 -2.32
N LEU A 419 21.27 -13.68 -2.33
CA LEU A 419 21.97 -14.95 -2.18
C LEU A 419 22.75 -15.28 -3.46
N THR A 420 24.01 -15.69 -3.31
CA THR A 420 24.86 -16.19 -4.41
C THR A 420 25.40 -17.58 -4.07
N LYS A 421 26.08 -18.25 -5.01
CA LYS A 421 26.74 -19.55 -4.73
C LYS A 421 27.87 -19.44 -3.70
N GLU A 422 28.40 -18.23 -3.50
CA GLU A 422 29.47 -17.94 -2.54
C GLU A 422 28.92 -17.42 -1.20
N SER A 423 27.60 -17.32 -1.06
CA SER A 423 26.98 -16.77 0.15
C SER A 423 27.33 -17.57 1.40
N GLY A 424 27.69 -16.83 2.45
CA GLY A 424 28.06 -17.43 3.72
C GLY A 424 26.87 -18.05 4.45
N ARG A 425 27.16 -18.97 5.38
CA ARG A 425 26.16 -19.66 6.21
C ARG A 425 25.18 -18.71 6.92
N MET A 426 25.65 -17.55 7.38
CA MET A 426 24.78 -16.54 8.02
C MET A 426 23.77 -15.89 7.05
N GLU A 427 24.17 -15.66 5.80
CA GLU A 427 23.30 -15.08 4.77
C GLU A 427 22.21 -16.08 4.37
N ILE A 428 22.60 -17.35 4.17
CA ILE A 428 21.67 -18.46 3.91
C ILE A 428 20.66 -18.59 5.06
N SER A 429 21.14 -18.56 6.31
CA SER A 429 20.28 -18.63 7.49
C SER A 429 19.28 -17.49 7.55
N SER A 430 19.73 -16.25 7.31
CA SER A 430 18.88 -15.06 7.32
C SER A 430 17.81 -15.12 6.22
N PHE A 431 18.18 -15.61 5.04
CA PHE A 431 17.26 -15.81 3.92
C PHE A 431 16.19 -16.86 4.24
N ILE A 432 16.58 -18.01 4.80
CA ILE A 432 15.65 -19.08 5.22
C ILE A 432 14.72 -18.59 6.32
N TRP A 433 15.24 -17.82 7.28
CA TRP A 433 14.48 -17.24 8.37
C TRP A 433 13.36 -16.31 7.84
N GLN A 434 13.73 -15.39 6.94
CA GLN A 434 12.78 -14.50 6.26
C GLN A 434 11.76 -15.27 5.43
N LEU A 435 12.18 -16.34 4.76
CA LEU A 435 11.32 -17.20 3.96
C LEU A 435 10.24 -17.88 4.81
N ARG A 436 10.59 -18.38 6.01
CA ARG A 436 9.56 -18.92 6.92
C ARG A 436 8.64 -17.86 7.48
N GLN A 437 9.13 -16.66 7.77
CA GLN A 437 8.26 -15.56 8.21
C GLN A 437 7.20 -15.23 7.16
N MET A 438 7.58 -15.23 5.88
CA MET A 438 6.64 -15.07 4.77
C MET A 438 5.63 -16.21 4.69
N GLU A 439 6.08 -17.45 4.88
CA GLU A 439 5.19 -18.61 4.86
C GLU A 439 4.19 -18.58 6.02
N LEU A 440 4.63 -18.33 7.25
CA LEU A 440 3.75 -18.20 8.40
C LEU A 440 2.73 -17.06 8.20
N PHE A 441 3.17 -15.94 7.63
CA PHE A 441 2.28 -14.85 7.27
C PHE A 441 1.28 -15.24 6.16
N SER A 442 1.66 -16.10 5.21
CA SER A 442 0.73 -16.61 4.21
C SER A 442 -0.39 -17.44 4.85
N TYR A 443 -0.12 -18.15 5.94
CA TYR A 443 -1.14 -18.86 6.72
C TYR A 443 -2.12 -17.90 7.39
N ASP A 444 -1.62 -16.78 7.94
CA ASP A 444 -2.49 -15.73 8.50
C ASP A 444 -3.46 -15.18 7.46
N LEU A 445 -2.95 -14.87 6.27
CA LEU A 445 -3.80 -14.42 5.15
C LEU A 445 -4.86 -15.45 4.76
N MET A 446 -4.51 -16.74 4.77
CA MET A 446 -5.46 -17.81 4.47
C MET A 446 -6.56 -17.93 5.53
N TYR A 447 -6.28 -17.69 6.80
CA TYR A 447 -7.31 -17.75 7.85
C TYR A 447 -8.43 -16.72 7.67
N HIS A 448 -8.18 -15.60 6.99
CA HIS A 448 -9.24 -14.66 6.64
C HIS A 448 -10.28 -15.21 5.65
N PHE A 449 -9.95 -16.30 4.94
CA PHE A 449 -10.91 -16.99 4.09
C PHE A 449 -11.78 -18.00 4.86
N SER A 450 -11.42 -18.35 6.10
CA SER A 450 -12.12 -19.39 6.89
C SER A 450 -13.59 -19.09 7.16
N ARG A 451 -13.97 -17.81 7.16
CA ARG A 451 -15.36 -17.39 7.38
C ARG A 451 -16.33 -17.91 6.32
N TYR A 452 -15.88 -18.07 5.09
CA TYR A 452 -16.74 -18.43 3.95
C TYR A 452 -16.24 -19.60 3.13
N ASN A 453 -15.02 -20.09 3.38
CA ASN A 453 -14.39 -21.12 2.57
C ASN A 453 -13.68 -22.12 3.47
N ASN A 454 -13.54 -23.34 2.96
CA ASN A 454 -12.66 -24.32 3.55
C ASN A 454 -11.20 -23.94 3.28
N VAL A 455 -10.48 -23.52 4.33
CA VAL A 455 -9.07 -23.10 4.23
C VAL A 455 -8.15 -24.22 3.75
N ARG A 456 -8.54 -25.49 3.92
CA ARG A 456 -7.76 -26.65 3.46
C ARG A 456 -7.72 -26.74 1.93
N ASP A 457 -8.83 -26.43 1.26
CA ASP A 457 -8.90 -26.42 -0.20
C ASP A 457 -8.04 -25.29 -0.78
N ILE A 458 -8.03 -24.14 -0.11
CA ILE A 458 -7.15 -23.02 -0.44
C ILE A 458 -5.69 -23.43 -0.25
N PHE A 459 -5.37 -24.09 0.87
CA PHE A 459 -4.02 -24.58 1.14
C PHE A 459 -3.55 -25.59 0.09
N GLN A 460 -4.42 -26.54 -0.28
CA GLN A 460 -4.13 -27.54 -1.29
C GLN A 460 -3.83 -26.91 -2.65
N ASN A 461 -4.58 -25.87 -3.05
CA ASN A 461 -4.29 -25.13 -4.27
C ASN A 461 -2.94 -24.41 -4.20
N VAL A 462 -2.59 -23.82 -3.05
CA VAL A 462 -1.28 -23.19 -2.82
C VAL A 462 -0.15 -24.22 -2.91
N LEU A 463 -0.31 -25.41 -2.31
CA LEU A 463 0.66 -26.50 -2.38
C LEU A 463 0.83 -27.02 -3.81
N GLN A 464 -0.26 -27.24 -4.53
CA GLN A 464 -0.20 -27.69 -5.93
C GLN A 464 0.50 -26.68 -6.84
N TYR A 465 0.44 -25.38 -6.53
CA TYR A 465 1.23 -24.38 -7.24
C TYR A 465 2.70 -24.37 -6.82
N ARG A 466 3.00 -24.50 -5.52
CA ARG A 466 4.38 -24.43 -5.01
C ARG A 466 5.21 -25.69 -5.30
N HIS A 467 4.56 -26.86 -5.28
CA HIS A 467 5.23 -28.17 -5.28
C HIS A 467 4.61 -29.17 -6.25
N GLY A 468 3.47 -28.86 -6.87
CA GLY A 468 2.87 -29.67 -7.91
C GLY A 468 2.96 -29.01 -9.29
N ASP A 469 2.12 -29.47 -10.22
CA ASP A 469 2.15 -29.04 -11.62
C ASP A 469 1.23 -27.85 -11.94
N LYS A 470 0.55 -27.26 -10.95
CA LYS A 470 -0.40 -26.16 -11.21
C LYS A 470 0.33 -24.86 -11.53
N SER A 471 -0.14 -24.16 -12.56
CA SER A 471 0.37 -22.84 -12.93
C SER A 471 -0.12 -21.73 -11.98
N PHE A 472 0.57 -20.60 -11.97
CA PHE A 472 0.16 -19.43 -11.19
C PHE A 472 -1.22 -18.90 -11.61
N GLU A 473 -1.54 -18.94 -12.91
CA GLU A 473 -2.85 -18.51 -13.41
C GLU A 473 -3.97 -19.45 -12.95
N ALA A 474 -3.70 -20.76 -12.83
CA ALA A 474 -4.66 -21.70 -12.26
C ALA A 474 -4.94 -21.39 -10.76
N LEU A 475 -3.90 -21.13 -9.96
CA LEU A 475 -4.06 -20.71 -8.56
C LEU A 475 -4.89 -19.42 -8.45
N LYS A 476 -4.62 -18.43 -9.31
CA LYS A 476 -5.36 -17.17 -9.37
C LYS A 476 -6.83 -17.38 -9.72
N ALA A 477 -7.13 -18.27 -10.66
CA ALA A 477 -8.50 -18.62 -11.03
C ALA A 477 -9.26 -19.30 -9.88
N GLU A 478 -8.63 -20.23 -9.15
CA GLU A 478 -9.26 -20.88 -8.00
C GLU A 478 -9.48 -19.89 -6.84
N LEU A 479 -8.49 -19.06 -6.50
CA LEU A 479 -8.64 -18.06 -5.44
C LEU A 479 -9.65 -16.96 -5.78
N ALA A 480 -9.91 -16.70 -7.07
CA ALA A 480 -10.95 -15.77 -7.49
C ALA A 480 -12.36 -16.25 -7.15
N LYS A 481 -12.57 -17.58 -7.07
CA LYS A 481 -13.86 -18.19 -6.68
C LYS A 481 -14.11 -18.08 -5.17
N CYS A 482 -13.06 -17.90 -4.35
CA CYS A 482 -13.18 -17.83 -2.90
C CYS A 482 -13.73 -16.48 -2.42
N ARG A 483 -14.66 -16.50 -1.47
CA ARG A 483 -15.24 -15.29 -0.86
C ARG A 483 -14.39 -14.79 0.31
N VAL A 484 -14.14 -13.49 0.41
CA VAL A 484 -13.39 -12.90 1.53
C VAL A 484 -13.91 -11.49 1.82
N ASP A 485 -13.90 -11.08 3.09
CA ASP A 485 -14.44 -9.78 3.53
C ASP A 485 -13.72 -8.60 2.84
N ASN A 486 -12.42 -8.72 2.61
CA ASN A 486 -11.61 -7.72 1.90
C ASN A 486 -10.84 -8.36 0.73
N GLY A 487 -11.11 -7.90 -0.49
CA GLY A 487 -10.49 -8.40 -1.72
C GLY A 487 -8.96 -8.24 -1.77
N SER A 488 -8.40 -7.30 -1.00
CA SER A 488 -6.95 -7.07 -0.94
C SER A 488 -6.19 -8.24 -0.31
N ILE A 489 -6.80 -8.96 0.65
CA ILE A 489 -6.20 -10.16 1.25
C ILE A 489 -5.91 -11.22 0.18
N ARG A 490 -6.82 -11.38 -0.79
CA ARG A 490 -6.61 -12.28 -1.93
C ARG A 490 -5.39 -11.88 -2.76
N ALA A 491 -5.26 -10.59 -3.07
CA ALA A 491 -4.11 -10.08 -3.81
C ALA A 491 -2.80 -10.27 -3.02
N TRP A 492 -2.83 -10.06 -1.70
CA TRP A 492 -1.67 -10.26 -0.83
C TRP A 492 -1.28 -11.73 -0.75
N LEU A 493 -2.24 -12.65 -0.60
CA LEU A 493 -1.97 -14.09 -0.57
C LEU A 493 -1.35 -14.56 -1.88
N LEU A 494 -1.88 -14.13 -3.02
CA LEU A 494 -1.32 -14.43 -4.35
C LEU A 494 0.12 -13.91 -4.50
N GLY A 495 0.34 -12.65 -4.14
CA GLY A 495 1.67 -12.02 -4.21
C GLY A 495 2.67 -12.68 -3.27
N MET A 496 2.25 -13.03 -2.06
CA MET A 496 3.07 -13.71 -1.06
C MET A 496 3.44 -15.11 -1.53
N THR A 497 2.45 -15.89 -1.98
CA THR A 497 2.66 -17.26 -2.48
C THR A 497 3.62 -17.31 -3.66
N LYS A 498 3.46 -16.38 -4.62
CA LYS A 498 4.39 -16.24 -5.76
C LYS A 498 5.81 -15.92 -5.31
N ARG A 499 5.96 -15.03 -4.33
CA ARG A 499 7.26 -14.62 -3.80
C ARG A 499 7.94 -15.75 -3.03
N ILE A 500 7.20 -16.50 -2.21
CA ILE A 500 7.70 -17.69 -1.50
C ILE A 500 8.21 -18.72 -2.51
N GLY A 501 7.38 -19.11 -3.48
CA GLY A 501 7.76 -20.11 -4.49
C GLY A 501 9.01 -19.71 -5.29
N ARG A 502 9.10 -18.43 -5.70
CA ARG A 502 10.31 -17.89 -6.36
C ARG A 502 11.54 -18.03 -5.46
N ASN A 503 11.45 -17.65 -4.20
CA ASN A 503 12.57 -17.65 -3.27
C ASN A 503 12.99 -19.09 -2.89
N GLU A 504 12.04 -20.01 -2.73
CA GLU A 504 12.32 -21.44 -2.51
C GLU A 504 13.05 -22.07 -3.69
N ASN A 505 12.56 -21.84 -4.91
CA ASN A 505 13.21 -22.36 -6.11
C ASN A 505 14.61 -21.79 -6.28
N TYR A 506 14.81 -20.51 -5.96
CA TYR A 506 16.13 -19.90 -5.99
C TYR A 506 17.09 -20.55 -4.98
N LEU A 507 16.66 -20.75 -3.73
CA LEU A 507 17.47 -21.43 -2.72
C LEU A 507 17.87 -22.85 -3.16
N LYS A 508 16.92 -23.63 -3.67
CA LYS A 508 17.16 -24.99 -4.17
C LYS A 508 18.17 -25.04 -5.33
N GLN A 509 18.23 -24.00 -6.17
CA GLN A 509 19.14 -23.93 -7.30
C GLN A 509 20.56 -23.50 -6.91
N GLN A 510 20.71 -22.71 -5.85
CA GLN A 510 22.02 -22.15 -5.47
C GLN A 510 22.73 -22.98 -4.39
N VAL A 511 21.98 -23.59 -3.46
CA VAL A 511 22.55 -24.28 -2.30
C VAL A 511 22.06 -25.73 -2.28
N PRO A 512 22.94 -26.73 -2.12
CA PRO A 512 22.53 -28.12 -1.93
C PRO A 512 21.69 -28.30 -0.65
N PHE A 513 20.64 -29.11 -0.71
CA PHE A 513 19.71 -29.33 0.43
C PHE A 513 20.42 -29.74 1.72
N GLN A 514 21.45 -30.59 1.63
CA GLN A 514 22.18 -31.08 2.80
C GLN A 514 22.91 -29.97 3.57
N GLU A 515 23.25 -28.85 2.94
CA GLU A 515 23.98 -27.74 3.58
C GLU A 515 23.08 -26.80 4.39
N TYR A 516 21.76 -26.81 4.15
CA TYR A 516 20.81 -25.92 4.81
C TYR A 516 19.60 -26.60 5.46
N LYS A 517 19.49 -27.93 5.39
CA LYS A 517 18.36 -28.70 5.96
C LYS A 517 18.16 -28.42 7.46
N ASP A 518 19.24 -28.24 8.21
CA ASP A 518 19.27 -27.89 9.63
C ASP A 518 18.61 -26.52 9.88
N MET A 519 19.03 -25.51 9.11
CA MET A 519 18.50 -24.16 9.18
C MET A 519 17.03 -24.12 8.82
N LEU A 520 16.65 -24.86 7.77
CA LEU A 520 15.27 -24.94 7.31
C LEU A 520 14.36 -25.50 8.40
N PHE A 521 14.74 -26.62 9.02
CA PHE A 521 13.92 -27.21 10.08
C PHE A 521 13.86 -26.34 11.33
N GLN A 522 15.00 -25.81 11.78
CA GLN A 522 15.05 -24.94 12.96
C GLN A 522 14.28 -23.63 12.77
N SER A 523 14.18 -23.13 11.53
CA SER A 523 13.42 -21.91 11.24
C SER A 523 11.93 -22.02 11.53
N TYR A 524 11.37 -23.23 11.67
CA TYR A 524 10.00 -23.43 12.14
C TYR A 524 9.81 -23.16 13.65
N GLY A 525 10.88 -23.02 14.42
CA GLY A 525 10.82 -22.54 15.81
C GLY A 525 10.25 -21.12 15.95
N GLN A 526 10.13 -20.38 14.84
CA GLN A 526 9.44 -19.09 14.77
C GLN A 526 7.92 -19.19 14.96
N ALA A 527 7.34 -20.38 14.82
CA ALA A 527 5.92 -20.63 14.92
C ALA A 527 5.49 -20.86 16.39
N THR A 528 5.83 -19.93 17.28
CA THR A 528 5.70 -20.13 18.75
C THR A 528 4.28 -20.42 19.21
N ASP A 529 3.29 -19.79 18.57
CA ASP A 529 1.86 -19.89 18.94
C ASP A 529 1.09 -20.86 18.05
N ARG A 530 1.79 -21.77 17.37
CA ARG A 530 1.21 -22.72 16.42
C ARG A 530 1.64 -24.13 16.72
N THR A 531 0.72 -25.04 16.43
CA THR A 531 1.02 -26.45 16.35
C THR A 531 1.36 -26.77 14.92
N MET A 532 2.62 -27.09 14.66
CA MET A 532 3.11 -27.36 13.32
C MET A 532 3.20 -28.86 13.11
N ILE A 533 2.54 -29.38 12.08
CA ILE A 533 2.64 -30.78 11.67
C ILE A 533 3.62 -30.90 10.51
N PHE A 534 4.37 -31.99 10.46
CA PHE A 534 5.31 -32.26 9.38
C PHE A 534 5.32 -33.73 8.96
N THR A 535 5.72 -33.97 7.72
CA THR A 535 6.11 -35.29 7.23
C THR A 535 7.58 -35.24 6.86
N LEU A 536 8.36 -36.19 7.37
CA LEU A 536 9.82 -36.26 7.24
C LEU A 536 10.23 -37.58 6.57
N ASP A 537 11.12 -37.50 5.58
CA ASP A 537 11.92 -38.63 5.13
C ASP A 537 13.10 -38.82 6.12
N PRO A 538 13.11 -39.91 6.91
CA PRO A 538 14.12 -40.14 7.93
C PRO A 538 15.52 -40.40 7.36
N HIS A 539 15.66 -40.65 6.07
CA HIS A 539 16.96 -40.93 5.44
C HIS A 539 17.59 -39.69 4.79
N SER A 540 16.80 -38.92 4.03
CA SER A 540 17.31 -37.72 3.34
C SER A 540 17.24 -36.48 4.23
N GLY A 541 16.27 -36.44 5.15
CA GLY A 541 15.88 -35.25 5.89
C GLY A 541 14.93 -34.34 5.14
N GLU A 542 14.50 -34.67 3.93
CA GLU A 542 13.48 -33.91 3.22
C GLU A 542 12.17 -33.93 3.99
N PHE A 543 11.53 -32.77 4.12
CA PHE A 543 10.31 -32.66 4.89
C PHE A 543 9.41 -31.54 4.37
N PHE A 544 8.12 -31.69 4.64
CA PHE A 544 7.12 -30.62 4.52
C PHE A 544 6.51 -30.37 5.87
N CYS A 545 6.24 -29.11 6.18
CA CYS A 545 5.73 -28.68 7.48
C CYS A 545 4.68 -27.57 7.27
N THR A 546 3.62 -27.58 8.06
CA THR A 546 2.61 -26.52 8.06
C THR A 546 1.86 -26.45 9.37
N ASP A 547 1.02 -25.43 9.52
CA ASP A 547 0.13 -25.28 10.66
C ASP A 547 -0.97 -26.35 10.64
N ARG A 548 -1.15 -27.06 11.77
CA ARG A 548 -2.14 -28.16 11.93
C ARG A 548 -3.53 -27.76 11.43
N LYS A 549 -3.95 -26.50 11.64
CA LYS A 549 -5.28 -26.01 11.23
C LYS A 549 -5.49 -26.05 9.70
N LEU A 550 -4.42 -25.97 8.92
CA LEU A 550 -4.48 -25.98 7.45
C LEU A 550 -4.46 -27.39 6.85
N ALA A 551 -3.94 -28.38 7.58
CA ALA A 551 -3.58 -29.67 6.99
C ALA A 551 -3.89 -30.91 7.85
N GLU A 552 -4.79 -30.79 8.83
CA GLU A 552 -5.16 -31.86 9.79
C GLU A 552 -5.32 -33.28 9.21
N HIS A 553 -5.77 -33.42 7.96
CA HIS A 553 -5.84 -34.70 7.22
C HIS A 553 -5.12 -34.68 5.87
N LEU A 554 -4.40 -33.60 5.55
CA LEU A 554 -3.71 -33.44 4.28
C LEU A 554 -2.40 -34.23 4.33
N ASP A 555 -2.24 -35.14 3.37
CA ASP A 555 -1.06 -36.00 3.31
C ASP A 555 0.05 -35.31 2.50
N PHE A 556 1.22 -35.11 3.12
CA PHE A 556 2.39 -34.58 2.42
C PHE A 556 3.18 -35.63 1.65
N VAL A 557 2.85 -36.92 1.82
CA VAL A 557 3.50 -38.04 1.12
C VAL A 557 3.61 -37.82 -0.40
N PRO A 558 2.58 -37.32 -1.13
CA PRO A 558 2.69 -37.15 -2.58
C PRO A 558 3.77 -36.18 -3.04
N TYR A 559 4.27 -35.33 -2.14
CA TYR A 559 5.32 -34.34 -2.44
C TYR A 559 6.72 -34.83 -2.07
N LEU A 560 6.84 -36.03 -1.50
CA LEU A 560 8.09 -36.67 -1.13
C LEU A 560 8.35 -37.89 -2.03
N SER A 561 9.63 -38.23 -2.19
CA SER A 561 10.06 -39.28 -3.12
C SER A 561 9.86 -40.72 -2.61
N ARG A 562 9.28 -40.91 -1.42
CA ARG A 562 9.14 -42.22 -0.75
C ARG A 562 7.70 -42.59 -0.47
N ALA A 563 7.44 -43.88 -0.28
CA ALA A 563 6.12 -44.37 0.06
C ALA A 563 5.73 -43.95 1.50
N LYS A 564 4.42 -43.82 1.75
CA LYS A 564 3.86 -43.44 3.06
C LYS A 564 4.39 -44.27 4.23
N ASP A 565 4.58 -45.56 4.01
CA ASP A 565 5.04 -46.51 5.03
C ASP A 565 6.52 -46.33 5.40
N GLU A 566 7.30 -45.57 4.62
CA GLU A 566 8.72 -45.28 4.83
C GLU A 566 8.97 -43.86 5.36
N LEU A 567 7.90 -43.09 5.57
CA LEU A 567 7.97 -41.72 6.05
C LEU A 567 7.55 -41.64 7.52
N LEU A 568 7.96 -40.56 8.17
CA LEU A 568 7.53 -40.24 9.53
C LEU A 568 6.57 -39.07 9.51
N ARG A 569 5.52 -39.14 10.35
CA ARG A 569 4.74 -37.97 10.73
C ARG A 569 5.30 -37.39 12.00
N GLY A 570 5.24 -36.09 12.14
CA GLY A 570 5.61 -35.44 13.37
C GLY A 570 4.89 -34.14 13.62
N GLU A 571 5.11 -33.62 14.82
CA GLU A 571 4.59 -32.34 15.25
C GLU A 571 5.57 -31.64 16.17
N LEU A 572 5.63 -30.32 16.00
CA LEU A 572 6.41 -29.43 16.84
C LEU A 572 5.52 -28.29 17.33
N ILE A 573 5.76 -27.87 18.57
CA ILE A 573 5.07 -26.75 19.23
C ILE A 573 6.14 -25.88 19.89
N GLY A 574 6.07 -24.58 19.63
CA GLY A 574 6.98 -23.62 20.23
C GLY A 574 8.39 -23.62 19.62
N ASP A 575 9.36 -23.13 20.40
CA ASP A 575 10.75 -23.09 19.96
C ASP A 575 11.34 -24.50 19.84
N VAL A 576 11.72 -24.86 18.62
CA VAL A 576 12.37 -26.13 18.28
C VAL A 576 13.67 -26.33 19.06
N ARG A 577 14.33 -25.26 19.51
CA ARG A 577 15.56 -25.33 20.32
C ARG A 577 15.33 -25.56 21.81
N ASN A 578 14.12 -25.31 22.32
CA ASN A 578 13.81 -25.58 23.73
C ASN A 578 13.85 -27.09 24.00
N ALA A 579 14.87 -27.55 24.72
CA ALA A 579 15.08 -28.98 25.01
C ALA A 579 13.90 -29.63 25.76
N SER A 580 13.18 -28.85 26.57
CA SER A 580 12.04 -29.31 27.37
C SER A 580 10.75 -29.48 26.57
N SER A 581 10.61 -28.78 25.44
CA SER A 581 9.45 -28.95 24.53
C SER A 581 9.67 -30.17 23.64
N PRO A 582 8.82 -31.22 23.72
CA PRO A 582 9.03 -32.43 22.92
C PRO A 582 8.65 -32.22 21.45
N ILE A 583 9.39 -32.88 20.55
CA ILE A 583 8.95 -33.13 19.17
C ILE A 583 8.19 -34.45 19.18
N TYR A 584 6.97 -34.46 18.62
CA TYR A 584 6.20 -35.69 18.48
C TYR A 584 6.59 -36.37 17.18
N LEU A 585 6.83 -37.69 17.23
CA LEU A 585 7.09 -38.53 16.07
C LEU A 585 6.14 -39.72 16.06
N GLY A 586 5.77 -40.17 14.86
CA GLY A 586 5.01 -41.40 14.72
C GLY A 586 4.91 -41.87 13.28
N VAL A 587 4.06 -42.87 13.11
CA VAL A 587 3.80 -43.55 11.84
C VAL A 587 2.30 -43.60 11.60
N TRP A 588 1.89 -43.82 10.34
CA TRP A 588 0.47 -43.89 10.00
C TRP A 588 -0.16 -45.24 10.32
N THR A 589 0.62 -46.31 10.18
CA THR A 589 0.12 -47.68 10.05
C THR A 589 1.05 -48.63 10.79
N VAL A 590 0.45 -49.54 11.55
CA VAL A 590 1.12 -50.70 12.18
C VAL A 590 0.24 -51.92 11.94
N LYS A 591 0.78 -52.91 11.25
CA LYS A 591 0.01 -54.11 10.85
C LYS A 591 0.07 -55.24 11.88
N ASP A 592 1.28 -55.56 12.29
CA ASP A 592 1.64 -56.65 13.20
C ASP A 592 2.84 -56.25 14.07
N LEU A 593 3.29 -57.15 14.95
CA LEU A 593 4.38 -56.88 15.87
C LEU A 593 5.74 -56.69 15.16
N GLU A 594 5.96 -57.36 14.05
CA GLU A 594 7.21 -57.21 13.27
C GLU A 594 7.25 -55.84 12.56
N ASP A 595 6.12 -55.44 11.98
CA ASP A 595 5.92 -54.11 11.42
C ASP A 595 6.08 -53.03 12.50
N LEU A 596 5.52 -53.22 13.70
CA LEU A 596 5.72 -52.29 14.83
C LEU A 596 7.22 -52.08 15.14
N HIS A 597 8.01 -53.16 15.22
CA HIS A 597 9.46 -53.04 15.42
C HIS A 597 10.15 -52.32 14.25
N ARG A 598 9.74 -52.59 13.01
CA ARG A 598 10.26 -51.93 11.80
C ARG A 598 9.94 -50.43 11.79
N LYS A 599 8.72 -50.04 12.18
CA LYS A 599 8.27 -48.65 12.33
C LYS A 599 9.03 -47.95 13.45
N PHE A 600 9.30 -48.63 14.56
CA PHE A 600 10.10 -48.05 15.63
C PHE A 600 11.57 -47.85 15.23
N LYS A 601 12.13 -48.75 14.42
CA LYS A 601 13.44 -48.57 13.75
C LYS A 601 13.44 -47.36 12.81
N LEU A 602 12.33 -47.10 12.12
CA LEU A 602 12.15 -45.90 11.30
C LEU A 602 12.17 -44.63 12.16
N ILE A 603 11.45 -44.61 13.29
CA ILE A 603 11.47 -43.50 14.26
C ILE A 603 12.88 -43.25 14.79
N ARG A 604 13.64 -44.31 15.12
CA ARG A 604 15.07 -44.19 15.51
C ARG A 604 15.91 -43.55 14.42
N THR A 605 15.69 -43.91 13.16
CA THR A 605 16.40 -43.32 12.02
C THR A 605 16.05 -41.83 11.88
N GLY A 606 14.77 -41.48 12.03
CA GLY A 606 14.34 -40.08 12.10
C GLY A 606 14.97 -39.30 13.25
N ALA A 607 15.11 -39.90 14.44
CA ALA A 607 15.80 -39.28 15.57
C ALA A 607 17.27 -38.98 15.25
N ARG A 608 17.98 -39.88 14.55
CA ARG A 608 19.35 -39.64 14.07
C ARG A 608 19.40 -38.49 13.08
N GLN A 609 18.49 -38.47 12.12
CA GLN A 609 18.40 -37.40 11.13
C GLN A 609 18.15 -36.03 11.78
N LEU A 610 17.28 -35.97 12.78
CA LEU A 610 17.02 -34.74 13.54
C LEU A 610 18.27 -34.25 14.30
N LEU A 611 19.11 -35.15 14.84
CA LEU A 611 20.41 -34.77 15.42
C LEU A 611 21.34 -34.17 14.35
N GLU A 612 21.40 -34.77 13.16
CA GLU A 612 22.19 -34.23 12.03
C GLU A 612 21.68 -32.85 11.58
N MET A 613 20.38 -32.59 11.75
CA MET A 613 19.75 -31.30 11.48
C MET A 613 19.97 -30.28 12.63
N GLY A 614 20.88 -30.57 13.56
CA GLY A 614 21.38 -29.63 14.56
C GLY A 614 20.51 -29.50 15.82
N LEU A 615 19.62 -30.45 16.08
CA LEU A 615 18.90 -30.53 17.34
C LEU A 615 19.80 -31.06 18.46
N ALA A 616 19.62 -30.53 19.67
CA ALA A 616 20.38 -30.94 20.85
C ALA A 616 20.03 -32.38 21.26
N LYS A 617 21.00 -33.12 21.81
CA LYS A 617 20.79 -34.51 22.26
C LYS A 617 19.76 -34.61 23.38
N GLU A 618 19.65 -33.55 24.18
CA GLU A 618 18.76 -33.41 25.33
C GLU A 618 17.32 -33.11 24.92
N LYS A 619 17.07 -32.75 23.64
CA LYS A 619 15.73 -32.47 23.13
C LYS A 619 14.84 -33.70 23.34
N ARG A 620 13.65 -33.51 23.93
CA ARG A 620 12.73 -34.63 24.14
C ARG A 620 11.97 -35.00 22.85
N ILE A 621 11.71 -36.28 22.70
CA ILE A 621 10.77 -36.86 21.74
C ILE A 621 9.60 -37.43 22.52
N ALA A 622 8.40 -37.23 21.98
CA ALA A 622 7.17 -37.92 22.38
C ALA A 622 6.60 -38.67 21.18
N PHE A 623 5.64 -39.56 21.41
CA PHE A 623 5.09 -40.40 20.35
C PHE A 623 3.64 -40.06 20.01
N TYR A 624 3.32 -40.21 18.72
CA TYR A 624 1.97 -40.06 18.19
C TYR A 624 1.16 -41.35 18.26
N ASN A 625 -0.15 -41.23 18.47
CA ASN A 625 -1.06 -42.35 18.23
C ASN A 625 -0.96 -42.77 16.76
N THR A 626 -0.83 -44.07 16.54
CA THR A 626 -0.80 -44.65 15.20
C THR A 626 -2.19 -44.52 14.59
N THR A 627 -2.32 -43.95 13.39
CA THR A 627 -3.62 -43.67 12.77
C THR A 627 -4.44 -44.93 12.53
N TYR A 628 -3.78 -45.99 12.07
CA TYR A 628 -4.38 -47.30 11.82
C TYR A 628 -3.50 -48.38 12.43
N ASN A 629 -3.90 -48.90 13.58
CA ASN A 629 -3.22 -50.01 14.23
C ASN A 629 -4.09 -51.25 14.21
N SER A 630 -3.60 -52.32 13.59
CA SER A 630 -4.23 -53.65 13.61
C SER A 630 -3.48 -54.65 14.48
N CYS A 631 -2.43 -54.21 15.20
CA CYS A 631 -1.66 -55.01 16.13
C CYS A 631 -2.28 -54.97 17.56
N GLU A 632 -2.12 -56.06 18.31
CA GLU A 632 -2.48 -56.14 19.74
C GLU A 632 -1.59 -55.27 20.65
N SER A 633 -0.52 -54.71 20.08
CA SER A 633 0.40 -53.78 20.74
C SER A 633 0.48 -52.47 19.97
N GLU A 634 0.75 -51.39 20.67
CA GLU A 634 0.87 -50.04 20.11
C GLU A 634 2.02 -49.27 20.73
N ILE A 635 2.43 -48.18 20.08
CA ILE A 635 3.45 -47.27 20.63
C ILE A 635 2.84 -46.53 21.82
N ASP A 636 3.51 -46.60 22.96
CA ASP A 636 3.11 -45.94 24.20
C ASP A 636 3.36 -44.43 24.11
N THR A 637 2.29 -43.67 23.91
CA THR A 637 2.32 -42.21 23.77
C THR A 637 2.52 -41.46 25.07
N LEU A 638 2.45 -42.14 26.22
CA LEU A 638 2.75 -41.56 27.53
C LEU A 638 4.26 -41.51 27.80
N LYS A 639 5.06 -42.23 27.00
CA LYS A 639 6.52 -42.24 27.14
C LYS A 639 7.16 -41.10 26.37
N THR A 640 8.22 -40.57 26.99
CA THR A 640 9.10 -39.58 26.37
C THR A 640 10.54 -40.02 26.55
N VAL A 641 11.38 -39.69 25.56
CA VAL A 641 12.79 -40.08 25.51
C VAL A 641 13.61 -38.91 24.98
N THR A 642 14.90 -38.84 25.29
CA THR A 642 15.76 -37.81 24.67
C THR A 642 16.14 -38.21 23.24
N LEU A 643 16.40 -37.22 22.39
CA LEU A 643 16.79 -37.43 20.99
C LEU A 643 18.08 -38.25 20.89
N GLY A 644 19.04 -37.98 21.78
CA GLY A 644 20.28 -38.74 21.90
C GLY A 644 20.04 -40.21 22.28
N GLU A 645 19.24 -40.45 23.32
CA GLU A 645 18.91 -41.82 23.76
C GLU A 645 18.17 -42.59 22.66
N MET A 646 17.13 -41.99 22.06
CA MET A 646 16.37 -42.64 20.98
C MET A 646 17.28 -43.01 19.80
N ALA A 647 18.18 -42.11 19.39
CA ALA A 647 19.11 -42.34 18.29
C ALA A 647 20.08 -43.51 18.55
N SER A 648 20.47 -43.73 19.81
CA SER A 648 21.36 -44.83 20.23
C SER A 648 20.63 -46.09 20.72
N LEU A 649 19.30 -46.08 20.82
CA LEU A 649 18.53 -47.14 21.45
C LEU A 649 18.75 -48.50 20.77
N PRO A 650 19.18 -49.54 21.50
CA PRO A 650 19.30 -50.91 20.99
C PRO A 650 17.94 -51.48 20.59
N GLU A 651 17.90 -52.31 19.54
CA GLU A 651 16.63 -52.91 19.06
C GLU A 651 15.99 -53.82 20.11
N SER A 652 16.78 -54.45 20.98
CA SER A 652 16.31 -55.27 22.11
C SER A 652 15.51 -54.48 23.14
N GLU A 653 15.64 -53.15 23.18
CA GLU A 653 14.97 -52.29 24.15
C GLU A 653 13.68 -51.67 23.62
N PHE A 654 13.33 -51.88 22.34
CA PHE A 654 12.15 -51.27 21.72
C PHE A 654 10.85 -51.62 22.46
N GLY A 655 10.76 -52.84 22.99
CA GLY A 655 9.61 -53.31 23.76
C GLY A 655 9.24 -52.42 24.95
N ARG A 656 10.18 -51.63 25.50
CA ARG A 656 9.85 -50.68 26.58
C ARG A 656 8.92 -49.57 26.12
N PHE A 657 8.80 -49.31 24.82
CA PHE A 657 7.96 -48.24 24.27
C PHE A 657 6.65 -48.77 23.69
N PHE A 658 6.32 -50.05 23.93
CA PHE A 658 5.06 -50.65 23.49
C PHE A 658 4.13 -50.91 24.66
N ARG A 659 2.82 -50.73 24.44
CA ARG A 659 1.74 -51.10 25.38
C ARG A 659 0.68 -51.92 24.65
N SER A 660 -0.20 -52.59 25.38
CA SER A 660 -1.33 -53.31 24.77
C SER A 660 -2.38 -52.31 24.25
N SER A 661 -2.94 -52.57 23.07
CA SER A 661 -3.90 -51.67 22.41
C SER A 661 -5.29 -51.61 23.07
N GLY A 662 -5.54 -52.41 24.13
CA GLY A 662 -6.84 -52.51 24.81
C GLY A 662 -7.13 -51.50 25.93
N ASP A 663 -6.16 -50.67 26.35
CA ASP A 663 -6.28 -49.86 27.59
C ASP A 663 -6.97 -48.48 27.42
N GLU A 664 -7.40 -48.06 26.22
CA GLU A 664 -7.98 -46.71 26.00
C GLU A 664 -9.51 -46.59 26.26
N MET A 665 -10.25 -47.67 26.51
CA MET A 665 -11.73 -47.67 26.67
C MET A 665 -12.24 -47.62 28.14
N GLY A 666 -11.57 -46.88 29.02
CA GLY A 666 -11.94 -46.81 30.46
C GLY A 666 -12.29 -45.44 31.04
N GLY A 667 -12.12 -44.33 30.31
CA GLY A 667 -12.00 -43.00 30.95
C GLY A 667 -12.99 -41.90 30.58
N PHE A 668 -13.84 -42.05 29.57
CA PHE A 668 -14.80 -41.00 29.17
C PHE A 668 -16.24 -41.40 29.50
N VAL A 669 -16.62 -41.26 30.77
CA VAL A 669 -18.02 -41.07 31.13
C VAL A 669 -18.40 -39.63 30.76
N LEU A 670 -19.30 -39.51 29.78
CA LEU A 670 -20.01 -38.30 29.42
C LEU A 670 -20.64 -37.66 30.66
N ALA A 671 -20.18 -36.47 31.03
CA ALA A 671 -20.94 -35.54 31.85
C ALA A 671 -21.49 -34.45 30.92
N THR A 672 -22.81 -34.39 30.92
CA THR A 672 -23.76 -33.53 30.18
C THR A 672 -23.42 -32.06 30.12
#